data_AF-A0AAV4F044-F1
#
_entry.id   AF-A0AAV4F044-F1
#
_cell.length_a   1.000
_cell.length_b   1.000
_cell.length_c   1.000
_cell.angle_alpha   90.00
_cell.angle_beta   90.00
_cell.angle_gamma   90.00
#
_symmetry.space_group_name_H-M   'P 1'
#
loop_
_entity.id
_entity.type
_entity.pdbx_description
1 polymer ?
#
loop_
_entity_poly.entity_id
_entity_poly.type
_entity_poly.pdbx_seq_one_letter_code
_entity_poly.pdbx_strand_id
1 'polypeptide(L)'
;MGQKARCTARPDHCDSCLCAQEEPGPPHAGARSLARATARALARATARALARAAAQPDQRQSERYNNAKSNPQILDQRNYCFAFSSIKICIAGRTRLQAAIVILMVWCVGLYMGSSGNLTFQIGNISQGIKDMGSVARQVGKPQSPSELSNLTVKKSRNTESLTSTDAAVKSSDQAKVTMHPVSKGPRTTVPTMIPKSASVNNASICEFPEIDPFDPSVEKYLKRKTLNCSSNIPNVVFLKNEEIKVDDAKVKEALKRINGAVLDLGFCQYKVLNRKAKSDNRIDIGFTSAKFKKSIKLRKSDEDIRVECFDTNNTVISRSYFTVMRLDPEQESIHSDSYKVHIDKNSPAETLSILMIGVDGFAKQHFARAMPKTRDFLIKELGALEMHKHSKLGYSTSPNVIPLLTGRTNQELTNDTKWKFNQRGWMDQINEAFVWSDARRLGYRTGLMFDQVYITAFHYLRNGFNRKPVDHYMRPIVVDSIKDPLMRIKNKNCYGDEPEIFKMYDYWLQLLHHYNSTKTNQTPFFAYSFLTRLTHDDYNMAFAGDELYLKFLTDLKATNALNNTVIIWFSDHGERFGAIRHTFTGEVETNTPYLFFAFPPWFDKKYPEIMSVFRTNQNRLTSHYDTYATIQDLLNFKGVVGSKGKLGERSISLFREIPLYRTCKDAQIPAEYCLCSGLSKADLPPGLDKYFGTIIRDKVNSIVKKYKKQCAELSLRSVERVLEEKNEGKQSKSQVRNFRVSIMTEPGKAQFEARVSFDVSTNKAKVVGEVARTNMYRGQADCMDTAALRRYCYCKNLLVVPA
;
A
#
# COMPACT_ATOMS: atom_id res chain seq x y z
N MET A 1 7.53 -51.39 38.61
CA MET A 1 8.36 -52.60 38.87
C MET A 1 9.43 -52.69 37.79
N GLY A 2 10.56 -53.37 38.05
CA GLY A 2 11.56 -53.70 37.01
C GLY A 2 12.72 -52.70 36.87
N GLN A 3 13.79 -52.91 37.62
CA GLN A 3 15.13 -52.36 37.33
C GLN A 3 15.95 -53.39 36.54
N LYS A 4 16.89 -52.94 35.68
CA LYS A 4 18.36 -53.03 35.92
C LYS A 4 19.16 -52.58 34.69
N ALA A 5 20.43 -52.27 34.90
CA ALA A 5 21.35 -51.70 33.91
C ALA A 5 22.59 -52.58 33.68
N ARG A 6 23.40 -52.24 32.67
CA ARG A 6 24.82 -52.60 32.57
C ARG A 6 25.64 -51.40 32.05
N CYS A 7 26.88 -51.29 32.52
CA CYS A 7 27.81 -50.20 32.22
C CYS A 7 29.18 -50.75 31.79
N THR A 8 29.88 -50.04 30.91
CA THR A 8 31.36 -49.99 30.69
C THR A 8 31.59 -49.12 29.43
N ALA A 9 32.64 -48.30 29.29
CA ALA A 9 33.74 -47.91 30.19
C ALA A 9 34.12 -46.41 29.98
N ARG A 10 35.21 -45.95 30.58
CA ARG A 10 35.76 -44.56 30.63
C ARG A 10 37.22 -44.56 30.07
N PRO A 11 38.02 -43.46 29.99
CA PRO A 11 38.02 -42.23 30.82
C PRO A 11 38.28 -40.88 30.09
N ASP A 12 38.73 -39.89 30.87
CA ASP A 12 39.37 -38.59 30.53
C ASP A 12 38.48 -37.42 30.06
N HIS A 13 38.57 -36.19 30.58
CA HIS A 13 39.33 -35.64 31.75
C HIS A 13 38.66 -34.31 32.24
N CYS A 14 38.69 -34.01 33.56
CA CYS A 14 38.62 -32.69 34.27
C CYS A 14 37.60 -31.56 33.87
N ASP A 15 37.06 -30.70 34.76
CA ASP A 15 37.17 -30.58 36.23
C ASP A 15 36.04 -29.70 36.87
N SER A 16 35.82 -29.83 38.19
CA SER A 16 35.01 -28.98 39.13
C SER A 16 33.48 -28.83 38.90
N CYS A 17 32.52 -29.02 39.84
CA CYS A 17 32.31 -28.74 41.29
C CYS A 17 31.69 -27.33 41.57
N LEU A 18 30.64 -27.10 42.40
CA LEU A 18 29.74 -27.84 43.34
C LEU A 18 28.26 -27.36 43.13
N CYS A 19 27.12 -27.99 43.53
CA CYS A 19 26.61 -28.62 44.78
C CYS A 19 26.40 -27.65 45.98
N ALA A 20 25.32 -27.70 46.82
CA ALA A 20 23.99 -28.36 46.78
C ALA A 20 23.00 -27.76 47.85
N GLN A 21 21.82 -28.40 48.02
CA GLN A 21 20.58 -28.15 48.83
C GLN A 21 20.78 -27.93 50.38
N GLU A 22 19.79 -27.74 51.29
CA GLU A 22 18.32 -28.02 51.34
C GLU A 22 17.53 -27.20 52.44
N GLU A 23 16.23 -27.48 52.70
CA GLU A 23 15.30 -26.84 53.69
C GLU A 23 15.19 -27.65 55.04
N PRO A 24 14.15 -27.58 55.94
CA PRO A 24 13.03 -26.62 56.21
C PRO A 24 12.74 -26.28 57.73
N GLY A 25 11.76 -25.40 58.04
CA GLY A 25 11.18 -25.26 59.41
C GLY A 25 10.33 -24.00 59.74
N PRO A 26 9.08 -24.09 60.26
CA PRO A 26 8.18 -22.94 60.60
C PRO A 26 7.82 -22.89 62.12
N PRO A 27 6.82 -22.12 62.66
CA PRO A 27 5.91 -21.12 62.04
C PRO A 27 5.69 -19.79 62.82
N HIS A 28 5.04 -18.80 62.19
CA HIS A 28 3.81 -18.13 62.69
C HIS A 28 3.23 -17.16 61.64
N ALA A 29 1.91 -16.95 61.63
CA ALA A 29 1.23 -16.11 60.62
C ALA A 29 -0.09 -15.49 61.12
N GLY A 30 -0.49 -14.35 60.55
CA GLY A 30 -1.83 -13.78 60.73
C GLY A 30 -1.95 -12.29 60.39
N ALA A 31 -2.46 -11.96 59.19
CA ALA A 31 -3.14 -10.70 58.79
C ALA A 31 -3.11 -10.49 57.25
N ARG A 32 -1.92 -10.54 56.64
CA ARG A 32 -1.68 -10.03 55.27
C ARG A 32 -2.11 -10.96 54.12
N SER A 33 -2.53 -12.19 54.41
CA SER A 33 -3.00 -13.17 53.40
C SER A 33 -4.42 -12.89 52.92
N LEU A 34 -5.35 -12.60 53.84
CA LEU A 34 -6.78 -12.49 53.54
C LEU A 34 -7.08 -11.36 52.55
N ALA A 35 -6.52 -10.17 52.76
CA ALA A 35 -6.69 -9.01 51.87
C ALA A 35 -6.23 -9.30 50.41
N ARG A 36 -5.15 -10.07 50.23
CA ARG A 36 -4.65 -10.47 48.90
C ARG A 36 -5.54 -11.52 48.22
N ALA A 37 -6.24 -12.35 48.99
CA ALA A 37 -7.25 -13.27 48.45
C ALA A 37 -8.50 -12.51 47.99
N THR A 38 -9.06 -11.64 48.83
CA THR A 38 -10.27 -10.86 48.51
C THR A 38 -10.08 -9.95 47.30
N ALA A 39 -8.94 -9.24 47.21
CA ALA A 39 -8.63 -8.40 46.05
C ALA A 39 -8.54 -9.20 44.73
N ARG A 40 -7.97 -10.42 44.76
CA ARG A 40 -7.89 -11.32 43.60
C ARG A 40 -9.25 -11.91 43.22
N ALA A 41 -10.13 -12.16 44.19
CA ALA A 41 -11.51 -12.57 43.94
C ALA A 41 -12.33 -11.44 43.28
N LEU A 42 -12.25 -10.22 43.84
CA LEU A 42 -12.99 -9.05 43.34
C LEU A 42 -12.56 -8.66 41.91
N ALA A 43 -11.26 -8.67 41.62
CA ALA A 43 -10.73 -8.42 40.28
C ALA A 43 -11.23 -9.47 39.25
N ARG A 44 -11.30 -10.75 39.64
CA ARG A 44 -11.85 -11.83 38.79
C ARG A 44 -13.35 -11.71 38.58
N ALA A 45 -14.11 -11.26 39.58
CA ALA A 45 -15.54 -10.98 39.45
C ALA A 45 -15.80 -9.80 38.50
N THR A 46 -15.09 -8.69 38.68
CA THR A 46 -15.19 -7.48 37.84
C THR A 46 -14.81 -7.78 36.39
N ALA A 47 -13.73 -8.54 36.15
CA ALA A 47 -13.34 -8.98 34.82
C ALA A 47 -14.40 -9.87 34.15
N ARG A 48 -15.05 -10.78 34.90
CA ARG A 48 -16.15 -11.61 34.38
C ARG A 48 -17.43 -10.81 34.11
N ALA A 49 -17.73 -9.78 34.90
CA ALA A 49 -18.84 -8.87 34.67
C ALA A 49 -18.63 -8.04 33.40
N LEU A 50 -17.45 -7.43 33.24
CA LEU A 50 -17.07 -6.69 32.03
C LEU A 50 -17.06 -7.59 30.78
N ALA A 51 -16.56 -8.83 30.90
CA ALA A 51 -16.59 -9.80 29.80
C ALA A 51 -18.03 -10.21 29.40
N ARG A 52 -18.96 -10.32 30.35
CA ARG A 52 -20.39 -10.57 30.06
C ARG A 52 -21.07 -9.36 29.44
N ALA A 53 -20.80 -8.14 29.92
CA ALA A 53 -21.31 -6.90 29.34
C ALA A 53 -20.83 -6.68 27.89
N ALA A 54 -19.61 -7.13 27.56
CA ALA A 54 -19.05 -7.08 26.21
C ALA A 54 -19.51 -8.23 25.28
N ALA A 55 -20.31 -9.19 25.76
CA ALA A 55 -20.63 -10.44 25.05
C ALA A 55 -22.11 -10.60 24.63
N GLN A 56 -22.95 -9.57 24.82
CA GLN A 56 -24.30 -9.55 24.23
C GLN A 56 -24.30 -8.70 22.94
N PRO A 57 -24.68 -9.26 21.77
CA PRO A 57 -24.84 -8.48 20.55
C PRO A 57 -26.16 -7.69 20.60
N ASP A 58 -26.08 -6.35 20.62
CA ASP A 58 -27.26 -5.50 20.44
C ASP A 58 -27.76 -5.62 18.99
N GLN A 59 -28.76 -6.48 18.80
CA GLN A 59 -29.31 -6.82 17.49
C GLN A 59 -30.24 -5.72 16.91
N ARG A 60 -30.35 -4.54 17.54
CA ARG A 60 -31.30 -3.46 17.14
C ARG A 60 -30.65 -2.12 16.78
N GLN A 61 -29.35 -2.09 16.44
CA GLN A 61 -28.72 -0.91 15.83
C GLN A 61 -28.59 -0.94 14.29
N SER A 62 -28.75 -2.10 13.63
CA SER A 62 -28.65 -2.20 12.17
C SER A 62 -29.87 -1.63 11.43
N GLU A 63 -31.08 -1.77 11.97
CA GLU A 63 -32.31 -1.41 11.27
C GLU A 63 -32.51 0.11 11.12
N ARG A 64 -32.01 0.92 12.07
CA ARG A 64 -32.19 2.38 12.07
C ARG A 64 -31.30 3.14 11.07
N TYR A 65 -30.33 2.48 10.42
CA TYR A 65 -29.50 3.13 9.41
C TYR A 65 -30.10 3.07 7.99
N ASN A 66 -31.15 2.26 7.76
CA ASN A 66 -31.73 2.06 6.43
C ASN A 66 -32.89 3.01 6.08
N ASN A 67 -33.62 3.56 7.07
CA ASN A 67 -34.80 4.41 6.82
C ASN A 67 -34.51 5.93 6.85
N ALA A 68 -33.25 6.36 6.92
CA ALA A 68 -32.87 7.78 6.98
C ALA A 68 -32.84 8.47 5.58
N LYS A 69 -33.84 8.21 4.72
CA LYS A 69 -33.96 8.80 3.37
C LYS A 69 -35.40 9.09 2.91
N SER A 70 -36.32 9.41 3.82
CA SER A 70 -37.67 9.87 3.46
C SER A 70 -38.26 10.84 4.51
N ASN A 71 -38.42 12.11 4.09
CA ASN A 71 -39.05 13.26 4.77
C ASN A 71 -38.50 13.74 6.15
N PRO A 72 -38.63 15.05 6.45
CA PRO A 72 -38.26 15.66 7.73
C PRO A 72 -39.45 15.81 8.71
N GLN A 73 -39.14 16.29 9.92
CA GLN A 73 -40.03 16.65 11.03
C GLN A 73 -40.75 15.52 11.77
N ILE A 74 -40.29 15.26 13.02
CA ILE A 74 -41.05 15.31 14.29
C ILE A 74 -40.06 15.01 15.43
N LEU A 75 -40.15 15.75 16.54
CA LEU A 75 -39.29 15.58 17.73
C LEU A 75 -40.10 14.95 18.89
N ASP A 76 -39.88 13.64 19.12
CA ASP A 76 -40.46 12.89 20.25
C ASP A 76 -39.47 12.87 21.45
N GLN A 77 -39.89 13.35 22.61
CA GLN A 77 -39.12 13.29 23.86
C GLN A 77 -39.58 12.11 24.72
N ARG A 78 -38.73 11.09 24.86
CA ARG A 78 -39.03 9.92 25.70
C ARG A 78 -38.47 10.06 27.11
N ASN A 79 -39.39 10.10 28.08
CA ASN A 79 -39.05 9.96 29.49
C ASN A 79 -38.79 8.49 29.85
N TYR A 80 -37.85 8.24 30.77
CA TYR A 80 -37.57 6.91 31.30
C TYR A 80 -38.02 6.85 32.76
N CYS A 81 -38.95 5.94 33.06
CA CYS A 81 -39.44 5.67 34.41
C CYS A 81 -38.97 4.29 34.88
N PHE A 82 -38.52 4.21 36.13
CA PHE A 82 -38.18 2.95 36.79
C PHE A 82 -38.96 2.83 38.10
N ALA A 83 -39.27 1.59 38.49
CA ALA A 83 -39.97 1.26 39.71
C ALA A 83 -39.20 0.19 40.46
N PHE A 84 -38.91 0.44 41.73
CA PHE A 84 -38.45 -0.56 42.70
C PHE A 84 -39.36 -0.44 43.93
N SER A 85 -39.49 -1.52 44.70
CA SER A 85 -40.40 -1.67 45.85
C SER A 85 -40.74 -0.36 46.56
N SER A 86 -41.96 0.13 46.30
CA SER A 86 -42.59 1.33 46.87
C SER A 86 -42.17 2.73 46.37
N ILE A 87 -41.24 2.89 45.41
CA ILE A 87 -40.94 4.21 44.80
C ILE A 87 -40.82 4.11 43.26
N LYS A 88 -41.44 5.08 42.55
CA LYS A 88 -41.24 5.35 41.12
C LYS A 88 -40.44 6.64 40.92
N ILE A 89 -39.44 6.61 40.03
CA ILE A 89 -38.69 7.80 39.61
C ILE A 89 -38.69 7.84 38.08
N CYS A 90 -38.97 9.02 37.51
CA CYS A 90 -38.98 9.29 36.08
C CYS A 90 -38.02 10.43 35.76
N ILE A 91 -37.18 10.26 34.72
CA ILE A 91 -36.18 11.26 34.31
C ILE A 91 -36.24 11.47 32.79
N ALA A 92 -36.23 12.74 32.37
CA ALA A 92 -36.07 13.14 30.97
C ALA A 92 -34.58 13.14 30.60
N GLY A 93 -34.18 12.40 29.56
CA GLY A 93 -32.77 12.32 29.16
C GLY A 93 -32.58 11.79 27.74
N ARG A 94 -31.76 12.48 26.94
CA ARG A 94 -31.62 12.20 25.50
C ARG A 94 -30.85 10.90 25.19
N THR A 95 -30.15 10.30 26.15
CA THR A 95 -29.43 9.03 25.95
C THR A 95 -29.45 8.13 27.19
N ARG A 96 -29.41 6.80 26.98
CA ARG A 96 -29.27 5.80 28.06
C ARG A 96 -27.97 5.97 28.87
N LEU A 97 -26.92 6.52 28.27
CA LEU A 97 -25.64 6.76 28.95
C LEU A 97 -25.76 7.85 30.02
N GLN A 98 -26.51 8.93 29.75
CA GLN A 98 -26.76 9.99 30.73
C GLN A 98 -27.59 9.46 31.92
N ALA A 99 -28.60 8.63 31.67
CA ALA A 99 -29.37 7.97 32.74
C ALA A 99 -28.48 7.07 33.62
N ALA A 100 -27.58 6.28 33.02
CA ALA A 100 -26.64 5.42 33.76
C ALA A 100 -25.67 6.22 34.64
N ILE A 101 -25.20 7.38 34.18
CA ILE A 101 -24.33 8.29 34.96
C ILE A 101 -25.08 8.87 36.17
N VAL A 102 -26.34 9.30 35.99
CA VAL A 102 -27.17 9.82 37.09
C VAL A 102 -27.47 8.73 38.12
N ILE A 103 -27.80 7.50 37.67
CA ILE A 103 -27.99 6.35 38.58
C ILE A 103 -26.72 6.07 39.40
N LEU A 104 -25.54 6.12 38.77
CA LEU A 104 -24.25 5.97 39.47
C LEU A 104 -24.02 7.06 40.52
N MET A 105 -24.33 8.33 40.21
CA MET A 105 -24.22 9.42 41.19
C MET A 105 -25.17 9.21 42.39
N VAL A 106 -26.44 8.85 42.14
CA VAL A 106 -27.40 8.55 43.22
C VAL A 106 -26.96 7.37 44.07
N TRP A 107 -26.36 6.33 43.47
CA TRP A 107 -25.83 5.18 44.20
C TRP A 107 -24.59 5.54 45.04
N CYS A 108 -23.69 6.38 44.52
CA CYS A 108 -22.54 6.89 45.27
C CYS A 108 -22.95 7.79 46.45
N VAL A 109 -23.98 8.63 46.29
CA VAL A 109 -24.53 9.44 47.40
C VAL A 109 -25.21 8.56 48.45
N GLY A 110 -25.99 7.55 48.03
CA GLY A 110 -26.63 6.59 48.93
C GLY A 110 -25.64 5.76 49.76
N LEU A 111 -24.43 5.51 49.24
CA LEU A 111 -23.34 4.84 49.98
C LEU A 111 -22.58 5.79 50.94
N TYR A 112 -22.80 7.11 50.87
CA TYR A 112 -22.09 8.10 51.69
C TYR A 112 -22.87 8.55 52.94
N MET A 113 -24.13 8.14 53.09
CA MET A 113 -24.96 8.37 54.29
C MET A 113 -25.18 7.04 55.04
N GLY A 114 -24.09 6.48 55.59
CA GLY A 114 -24.10 5.10 56.09
C GLY A 114 -23.21 4.75 57.30
N SER A 115 -22.34 5.64 57.80
CA SER A 115 -21.64 5.44 59.08
C SER A 115 -21.04 6.72 59.65
N SER A 116 -21.14 6.90 60.97
CA SER A 116 -20.60 8.04 61.71
C SER A 116 -19.21 7.72 62.27
N GLY A 117 -18.24 8.63 62.14
CA GLY A 117 -16.91 8.48 62.75
C GLY A 117 -15.95 9.63 62.37
N ASN A 118 -15.39 10.30 63.37
CA ASN A 118 -14.49 11.44 63.18
C ASN A 118 -13.04 11.00 62.91
N LEU A 119 -12.28 11.78 62.14
CA LEU A 119 -11.15 12.53 62.69
C LEU A 119 -10.65 13.68 61.79
N THR A 120 -10.09 14.69 62.46
CA THR A 120 -9.38 15.91 61.99
C THR A 120 -7.92 15.57 61.55
N PHE A 121 -7.01 16.42 61.03
CA PHE A 121 -6.91 17.86 60.68
C PHE A 121 -5.69 18.05 59.71
N GLN A 122 -5.22 19.19 59.16
CA GLN A 122 -5.61 20.62 59.15
C GLN A 122 -5.24 21.27 57.78
N ILE A 123 -4.47 22.38 57.74
CA ILE A 123 -4.01 23.15 56.55
C ILE A 123 -2.57 23.63 56.79
N GLY A 124 -1.73 23.77 55.75
CA GLY A 124 -0.43 24.45 55.84
C GLY A 124 0.17 24.89 54.49
N ASN A 125 0.34 26.20 54.30
CA ASN A 125 1.17 26.83 53.26
C ASN A 125 2.41 27.43 53.95
N ILE A 126 3.58 27.46 53.30
CA ILE A 126 4.61 28.51 53.45
C ILE A 126 5.71 28.37 52.37
N SER A 127 6.43 29.46 52.10
CA SER A 127 7.40 29.61 51.00
C SER A 127 8.82 29.95 51.48
N GLN A 128 9.82 29.50 50.70
CA GLN A 128 11.20 30.01 50.59
C GLN A 128 12.11 30.00 51.86
N GLY A 129 13.19 29.20 51.76
CA GLY A 129 14.38 29.16 52.63
C GLY A 129 15.64 29.19 51.76
N ILE A 130 16.77 29.67 52.29
CA ILE A 130 17.81 30.41 51.52
C ILE A 130 19.21 30.27 52.17
N LYS A 131 20.29 30.50 51.39
CA LYS A 131 21.75 30.56 51.76
C LYS A 131 22.44 29.21 52.06
N ASP A 132 23.78 29.04 51.90
CA ASP A 132 24.83 29.91 51.30
C ASP A 132 26.03 29.09 50.74
N MET A 133 27.06 29.77 50.23
CA MET A 133 28.36 29.30 49.68
C MET A 133 28.35 28.70 48.25
N GLY A 134 29.36 28.95 47.39
CA GLY A 134 30.55 29.81 47.53
C GLY A 134 31.38 29.86 46.22
N SER A 135 31.93 31.04 45.89
CA SER A 135 32.52 31.38 44.58
C SER A 135 33.97 30.93 44.33
N VAL A 136 34.35 30.69 43.06
CA VAL A 136 35.65 31.00 42.37
C VAL A 136 35.60 30.38 40.95
N ALA A 137 36.09 30.96 39.83
CA ALA A 137 36.47 32.34 39.49
C ALA A 137 36.27 32.60 37.96
N ARG A 138 37.31 32.99 37.19
CA ARG A 138 37.29 33.20 35.72
C ARG A 138 38.70 33.07 35.09
N GLN A 139 38.80 32.46 33.90
CA GLN A 139 39.60 32.90 32.74
C GLN A 139 38.84 32.38 31.48
N VAL A 140 38.60 33.07 30.36
CA VAL A 140 39.34 34.06 29.54
C VAL A 140 40.45 33.44 28.69
N GLY A 141 40.16 33.25 27.40
CA GLY A 141 41.09 32.85 26.35
C GLY A 141 40.41 32.93 24.98
N LYS A 142 41.07 33.52 23.98
CA LYS A 142 40.60 33.63 22.58
C LYS A 142 41.71 33.10 21.62
N PRO A 143 41.45 32.97 20.30
CA PRO A 143 42.05 31.89 19.51
C PRO A 143 43.45 32.20 18.96
N GLN A 144 44.11 31.15 18.47
CA GLN A 144 45.22 31.25 17.53
C GLN A 144 44.98 30.34 16.32
N SER A 145 45.30 30.89 15.16
CA SER A 145 45.69 30.18 13.93
C SER A 145 47.13 30.55 13.61
N PRO A 146 47.92 29.62 13.05
CA PRO A 146 48.96 30.02 12.09
C PRO A 146 48.63 29.58 10.66
N SER A 147 49.38 30.13 9.70
CA SER A 147 49.21 30.00 8.25
C SER A 147 50.45 29.39 7.57
N GLU A 148 50.30 29.08 6.26
CA GLU A 148 51.36 28.68 5.31
C GLU A 148 51.97 27.28 5.55
N LEU A 149 52.73 26.65 4.64
CA LEU A 149 53.20 26.99 3.28
C LEU A 149 53.12 25.70 2.42
N SER A 150 52.77 25.68 1.12
CA SER A 150 53.70 25.96 0.01
C SER A 150 53.11 25.52 -1.35
N ASN A 151 53.72 25.96 -2.46
CA ASN A 151 53.29 25.69 -3.84
C ASN A 151 54.00 24.49 -4.47
N LEU A 152 53.38 23.86 -5.49
CA LEU A 152 54.13 23.32 -6.63
C LEU A 152 53.33 23.34 -7.94
N THR A 153 53.80 24.13 -8.90
CA THR A 153 53.19 24.35 -10.23
C THR A 153 53.83 23.52 -11.33
N VAL A 154 53.03 22.96 -12.25
CA VAL A 154 53.51 22.59 -13.60
C VAL A 154 52.58 23.13 -14.71
N LYS A 155 53.10 24.17 -15.36
CA LYS A 155 52.91 24.64 -16.76
C LYS A 155 51.62 24.39 -17.55
N LYS A 156 51.04 25.51 -18.00
CA LYS A 156 50.15 25.69 -19.17
C LYS A 156 50.76 25.19 -20.49
N SER A 157 49.89 24.78 -21.42
CA SER A 157 49.70 25.48 -22.71
C SER A 157 48.18 25.70 -22.88
N ARG A 158 47.68 26.93 -23.12
CA ARG A 158 47.67 27.70 -24.38
C ARG A 158 47.03 26.91 -25.54
N ASN A 159 46.09 27.43 -26.34
CA ASN A 159 45.35 28.71 -26.42
C ASN A 159 44.06 28.40 -27.25
N THR A 160 43.03 29.22 -27.50
CA THR A 160 42.72 30.67 -27.41
C THR A 160 41.19 30.79 -27.23
N GLU A 161 40.63 31.76 -26.49
CA GLU A 161 39.95 32.98 -27.01
C GLU A 161 38.84 32.78 -28.07
N SER A 162 37.66 33.42 -28.01
CA SER A 162 37.10 34.35 -26.99
C SER A 162 35.61 34.68 -27.23
N LEU A 163 34.93 35.24 -26.19
CA LEU A 163 33.90 36.31 -26.23
C LEU A 163 32.71 36.17 -27.23
N THR A 164 31.48 35.78 -26.82
CA THR A 164 30.43 36.48 -26.02
C THR A 164 29.44 37.38 -26.80
N SER A 165 28.13 37.15 -26.54
CA SER A 165 26.98 38.09 -26.62
C SER A 165 26.65 38.69 -28.01
N THR A 166 25.49 39.34 -28.26
CA THR A 166 24.37 39.85 -27.41
C THR A 166 22.99 39.57 -28.03
N ASP A 167 21.91 39.87 -27.30
CA ASP A 167 20.51 39.79 -27.73
C ASP A 167 20.12 40.79 -28.85
N ALA A 168 19.14 40.39 -29.68
CA ALA A 168 18.20 41.30 -30.34
C ALA A 168 16.91 40.57 -30.72
N ALA A 169 15.75 41.23 -30.70
CA ALA A 169 14.44 40.63 -31.00
C ALA A 169 13.63 41.47 -32.01
N VAL A 170 13.04 40.80 -33.02
CA VAL A 170 12.08 41.36 -33.99
C VAL A 170 10.91 40.38 -34.19
N LYS A 171 9.77 40.88 -34.67
CA LYS A 171 8.46 40.21 -34.70
C LYS A 171 8.12 39.54 -36.05
N SER A 172 6.96 38.87 -36.00
CA SER A 172 5.94 38.67 -37.06
C SER A 172 6.16 37.65 -38.18
N SER A 173 5.34 36.59 -38.11
CA SER A 173 4.54 35.97 -39.18
C SER A 173 5.12 35.82 -40.60
N ASP A 174 5.06 34.58 -41.12
CA ASP A 174 3.91 34.26 -41.99
C ASP A 174 3.55 32.76 -42.05
N GLN A 175 2.42 32.42 -42.66
CA GLN A 175 1.94 31.03 -42.82
C GLN A 175 2.44 30.37 -44.10
N ALA A 176 2.92 29.12 -44.01
CA ALA A 176 3.06 28.24 -45.18
C ALA A 176 2.66 26.79 -44.82
N LYS A 177 1.77 26.19 -45.61
CA LYS A 177 1.48 24.74 -45.55
C LYS A 177 2.62 23.97 -46.23
N VAL A 178 3.10 22.90 -45.59
CA VAL A 178 4.00 21.92 -46.25
C VAL A 178 3.33 20.55 -46.25
N THR A 179 2.98 20.07 -47.44
CA THR A 179 2.39 18.74 -47.67
C THR A 179 3.52 17.71 -47.72
N MET A 180 3.48 16.67 -46.90
CA MET A 180 4.47 15.58 -46.96
C MET A 180 4.04 14.46 -47.92
N HIS A 181 4.86 14.23 -48.95
CA HIS A 181 4.84 13.01 -49.76
C HIS A 181 6.00 12.07 -49.37
N PRO A 182 5.87 10.75 -49.57
CA PRO A 182 6.74 9.76 -48.93
C PRO A 182 8.11 9.61 -49.61
N VAL A 183 9.16 9.50 -48.79
CA VAL A 183 10.53 9.26 -49.25
C VAL A 183 10.75 7.80 -49.66
N SER A 184 11.48 7.59 -50.75
CA SER A 184 11.79 6.29 -51.36
C SER A 184 12.68 5.38 -50.51
N LYS A 185 12.48 4.06 -50.61
CA LYS A 185 13.34 3.04 -49.97
C LYS A 185 14.69 2.92 -50.70
N GLY A 186 15.80 3.10 -49.98
CA GLY A 186 17.13 2.65 -50.40
C GLY A 186 17.35 1.15 -50.09
N PRO A 187 18.30 0.47 -50.76
CA PRO A 187 18.55 -0.96 -50.59
C PRO A 187 19.23 -1.28 -49.25
N ARG A 188 18.86 -2.42 -48.65
CA ARG A 188 19.35 -2.87 -47.34
C ARG A 188 20.42 -3.95 -47.53
N THR A 189 21.70 -3.60 -47.32
CA THR A 189 22.81 -4.57 -47.38
C THR A 189 22.71 -5.59 -46.24
N THR A 190 22.43 -6.85 -46.56
CA THR A 190 22.33 -7.94 -45.58
C THR A 190 23.70 -8.57 -45.30
N VAL A 191 24.24 -8.34 -44.10
CA VAL A 191 25.36 -9.14 -43.58
C VAL A 191 24.82 -10.50 -43.12
N PRO A 192 25.34 -11.65 -43.61
CA PRO A 192 24.82 -12.96 -43.20
C PRO A 192 25.31 -13.35 -41.80
N THR A 193 24.42 -13.27 -40.80
CA THR A 193 24.70 -13.86 -39.48
C THR A 193 24.71 -15.39 -39.59
N MET A 194 25.89 -16.00 -39.56
CA MET A 194 26.00 -17.47 -39.50
C MET A 194 25.45 -17.97 -38.17
N ILE A 195 24.25 -18.54 -38.20
CA ILE A 195 23.68 -19.31 -37.08
C ILE A 195 24.36 -20.68 -37.08
N PRO A 196 25.08 -21.08 -36.01
CA PRO A 196 25.59 -22.45 -35.92
C PRO A 196 24.43 -23.45 -35.88
N LYS A 197 24.50 -24.52 -36.67
CA LYS A 197 23.54 -25.63 -36.64
C LYS A 197 23.68 -26.45 -35.35
N SER A 198 23.23 -25.90 -34.21
CA SER A 198 23.06 -26.68 -32.98
C SER A 198 21.87 -27.64 -33.11
N ALA A 199 21.93 -28.77 -32.40
CA ALA A 199 20.95 -29.85 -32.49
C ALA A 199 19.50 -29.41 -32.18
N SER A 200 18.52 -30.19 -32.67
CA SER A 200 17.08 -29.95 -32.50
C SER A 200 16.66 -29.91 -31.02
N VAL A 201 16.59 -28.71 -30.45
CA VAL A 201 16.07 -28.49 -29.09
C VAL A 201 14.54 -28.66 -29.10
N ASN A 202 14.01 -29.39 -28.12
CA ASN A 202 12.56 -29.48 -27.91
C ASN A 202 12.05 -28.15 -27.33
N ASN A 203 11.49 -27.26 -28.17
CA ASN A 203 10.98 -25.94 -27.75
C ASN A 203 9.94 -25.98 -26.60
N ALA A 204 9.20 -27.09 -26.48
CA ALA A 204 8.05 -27.29 -25.59
C ALA A 204 8.35 -27.31 -24.06
N SER A 205 9.42 -26.65 -23.63
CA SER A 205 9.73 -26.33 -22.22
C SER A 205 10.00 -24.84 -21.98
N ILE A 206 10.03 -24.02 -23.03
CA ILE A 206 10.12 -22.56 -22.94
C ILE A 206 8.72 -22.00 -22.64
N CYS A 207 8.63 -20.94 -21.84
CA CYS A 207 7.37 -20.25 -21.60
C CYS A 207 6.90 -19.48 -22.86
N GLU A 208 5.89 -20.03 -23.57
CA GLU A 208 5.10 -19.32 -24.59
C GLU A 208 4.19 -18.29 -23.89
N PHE A 209 4.79 -17.20 -23.44
CA PHE A 209 4.07 -16.07 -22.89
C PHE A 209 3.34 -15.33 -24.03
N PRO A 210 2.02 -15.11 -23.94
CA PRO A 210 1.23 -14.61 -25.07
C PRO A 210 1.57 -13.15 -25.39
N GLU A 211 1.97 -12.93 -26.63
CA GLU A 211 2.05 -11.58 -27.22
C GLU A 211 0.67 -11.22 -27.78
N ILE A 212 0.17 -10.05 -27.36
CA ILE A 212 -1.11 -9.48 -27.80
C ILE A 212 -0.88 -8.02 -28.15
N ASP A 213 -1.50 -7.56 -29.24
CA ASP A 213 -1.45 -6.15 -29.64
C ASP A 213 -2.18 -5.29 -28.59
N PRO A 214 -1.53 -4.27 -28.00
CA PRO A 214 -2.21 -3.29 -27.17
C PRO A 214 -3.39 -2.60 -27.87
N PHE A 215 -3.44 -2.56 -29.21
CA PHE A 215 -4.49 -1.88 -29.98
C PHE A 215 -5.46 -2.85 -30.68
N ASP A 216 -5.51 -4.12 -30.25
CA ASP A 216 -6.43 -5.13 -30.78
C ASP A 216 -7.90 -4.63 -30.87
N PRO A 217 -8.58 -4.71 -32.04
CA PRO A 217 -9.93 -4.17 -32.21
C PRO A 217 -11.01 -4.73 -31.28
N SER A 218 -10.80 -5.89 -30.64
CA SER A 218 -11.76 -6.43 -29.67
C SER A 218 -11.86 -5.58 -28.40
N VAL A 219 -10.83 -4.80 -28.05
CA VAL A 219 -10.84 -3.94 -26.85
C VAL A 219 -11.30 -2.50 -27.12
N GLU A 220 -11.20 -2.00 -28.36
CA GLU A 220 -11.43 -0.59 -28.71
C GLU A 220 -12.76 -0.05 -28.16
N LYS A 221 -13.85 -0.78 -28.37
CA LYS A 221 -15.22 -0.44 -27.89
C LYS A 221 -15.37 -0.26 -26.38
N TYR A 222 -14.40 -0.70 -25.58
CA TYR A 222 -14.38 -0.49 -24.12
C TYR A 222 -13.53 0.72 -23.70
N LEU A 223 -12.68 1.24 -24.59
CA LEU A 223 -11.81 2.38 -24.35
C LEU A 223 -12.63 3.69 -24.43
N LYS A 224 -12.50 4.53 -23.42
CA LYS A 224 -13.12 5.85 -23.34
C LYS A 224 -12.09 6.80 -22.74
N ARG A 225 -11.44 7.61 -23.58
CA ARG A 225 -10.44 8.60 -23.12
C ARG A 225 -11.12 9.59 -22.17
N LYS A 226 -10.78 9.53 -20.88
CA LYS A 226 -11.25 10.46 -19.85
C LYS A 226 -10.17 11.46 -19.48
N THR A 227 -10.58 12.67 -19.16
CA THR A 227 -9.73 13.77 -18.69
C THR A 227 -10.08 14.10 -17.24
N LEU A 228 -9.08 14.37 -16.40
CA LEU A 228 -9.32 14.88 -15.04
C LEU A 228 -9.43 16.41 -15.08
N ASN A 229 -10.60 16.95 -14.71
CA ASN A 229 -10.78 18.37 -14.42
C ASN A 229 -11.17 18.54 -12.95
N CYS A 230 -10.47 19.44 -12.26
CA CYS A 230 -10.69 19.80 -10.86
C CYS A 230 -11.12 21.28 -10.69
N SER A 231 -10.90 22.13 -11.70
CA SER A 231 -11.02 23.60 -11.66
C SER A 231 -12.38 24.15 -11.21
N SER A 232 -13.44 23.36 -11.37
CA SER A 232 -14.83 23.64 -10.96
C SER A 232 -15.09 23.44 -9.45
N ASN A 233 -14.10 22.99 -8.69
CA ASN A 233 -14.22 22.69 -7.26
C ASN A 233 -13.93 23.94 -6.40
N ILE A 234 -13.78 23.76 -5.09
CA ILE A 234 -13.29 24.82 -4.20
C ILE A 234 -11.80 25.10 -4.51
N PRO A 235 -11.39 26.36 -4.70
CA PRO A 235 -10.00 26.68 -5.04
C PRO A 235 -9.07 26.62 -3.83
N ASN A 236 -7.80 26.26 -4.05
CA ASN A 236 -6.73 26.38 -3.06
C ASN A 236 -6.18 27.81 -3.06
N VAL A 237 -6.68 28.69 -2.19
CA VAL A 237 -6.30 30.13 -2.12
C VAL A 237 -5.07 30.44 -1.26
N VAL A 238 -4.39 29.39 -0.78
CA VAL A 238 -3.13 29.49 -0.02
C VAL A 238 -2.07 28.58 -0.63
N PHE A 239 -0.81 28.93 -0.42
CA PHE A 239 0.35 28.12 -0.82
C PHE A 239 1.38 28.07 0.30
N LEU A 240 2.23 27.05 0.29
CA LEU A 240 3.35 26.91 1.22
C LEU A 240 4.64 27.38 0.55
N LYS A 241 5.40 28.27 1.19
CA LYS A 241 6.75 28.67 0.74
C LYS A 241 7.65 28.94 1.94
N ASN A 242 8.81 28.29 1.99
CA ASN A 242 9.82 28.45 3.06
C ASN A 242 9.24 28.25 4.48
N GLU A 243 8.49 27.15 4.67
CA GLU A 243 7.73 26.83 5.90
C GLU A 243 6.70 27.90 6.34
N GLU A 244 6.32 28.81 5.45
CA GLU A 244 5.32 29.83 5.69
C GLU A 244 4.12 29.61 4.76
N ILE A 245 2.93 29.42 5.34
CA ILE A 245 1.68 29.42 4.59
C ILE A 245 1.38 30.87 4.23
N LYS A 246 1.14 31.15 2.95
CA LYS A 246 0.86 32.47 2.41
C LYS A 246 -0.48 32.45 1.67
N VAL A 247 -1.23 33.54 1.79
CA VAL A 247 -2.48 33.80 1.07
C VAL A 247 -2.15 34.29 -0.34
N ASP A 248 -2.90 33.79 -1.32
CA ASP A 248 -2.89 34.29 -2.69
C ASP A 248 -4.09 35.25 -2.86
N ASP A 249 -3.82 36.55 -2.79
CA ASP A 249 -4.84 37.61 -2.89
C ASP A 249 -5.59 37.59 -4.24
N ALA A 250 -5.02 37.02 -5.30
CA ALA A 250 -5.69 36.90 -6.60
C ALA A 250 -6.69 35.73 -6.57
N LYS A 251 -6.26 34.55 -6.10
CA LYS A 251 -7.16 33.40 -5.91
C LYS A 251 -8.24 33.65 -4.86
N VAL A 252 -7.96 34.42 -3.80
CA VAL A 252 -8.97 34.87 -2.82
C VAL A 252 -10.07 35.67 -3.51
N LYS A 253 -9.71 36.66 -4.34
CA LYS A 253 -10.67 37.46 -5.11
C LYS A 253 -11.47 36.62 -6.09
N GLU A 254 -10.89 35.58 -6.68
CA GLU A 254 -11.62 34.63 -7.53
C GLU A 254 -12.59 33.76 -6.72
N ALA A 255 -12.16 33.22 -5.58
CA ALA A 255 -12.99 32.39 -4.70
C ALA A 255 -14.22 33.14 -4.17
N LEU A 256 -14.05 34.39 -3.75
CA LEU A 256 -15.14 35.24 -3.26
C LEU A 256 -16.18 35.52 -4.36
N LYS A 257 -15.73 35.87 -5.58
CA LYS A 257 -16.60 36.04 -6.76
C LYS A 257 -17.42 34.78 -7.11
N ARG A 258 -16.89 33.58 -6.85
CA ARG A 258 -17.58 32.30 -7.10
C ARG A 258 -18.67 32.00 -6.05
N ILE A 259 -18.68 32.67 -4.89
CA ILE A 259 -19.51 32.30 -3.73
C ILE A 259 -20.68 33.25 -3.52
N ASN A 260 -20.49 34.57 -3.67
CA ASN A 260 -21.56 35.56 -3.63
C ASN A 260 -21.26 36.72 -4.59
N GLY A 261 -22.28 37.25 -5.26
CA GLY A 261 -22.18 38.44 -6.14
C GLY A 261 -22.03 39.78 -5.39
N ALA A 262 -21.50 39.76 -4.17
CA ALA A 262 -21.35 40.92 -3.29
C ALA A 262 -19.88 41.14 -2.93
N VAL A 263 -19.53 42.36 -2.51
CA VAL A 263 -18.16 42.71 -2.07
C VAL A 263 -17.90 42.14 -0.68
N LEU A 264 -17.62 40.83 -0.62
CA LEU A 264 -17.10 40.15 0.57
C LEU A 264 -15.58 40.14 0.53
N ASP A 265 -14.96 40.27 1.71
CA ASP A 265 -13.52 40.26 1.90
C ASP A 265 -13.04 38.99 2.63
N LEU A 266 -11.73 38.75 2.63
CA LEU A 266 -11.13 37.71 3.47
C LEU A 266 -11.28 38.08 4.96
N GLY A 267 -12.07 37.29 5.69
CA GLY A 267 -12.23 37.38 7.14
C GLY A 267 -10.98 36.89 7.86
N PHE A 268 -10.55 35.66 7.60
CA PHE A 268 -9.27 35.09 8.05
C PHE A 268 -9.02 33.70 7.44
N CYS A 269 -7.75 33.27 7.44
CA CYS A 269 -7.34 31.88 7.35
C CYS A 269 -6.89 31.36 8.73
N GLN A 270 -6.94 30.04 8.91
CA GLN A 270 -6.43 29.34 10.10
C GLN A 270 -5.96 27.93 9.69
N TYR A 271 -4.83 27.46 10.21
CA TYR A 271 -4.35 26.10 9.96
C TYR A 271 -4.48 25.18 11.18
N LYS A 272 -4.59 23.88 10.91
CA LYS A 272 -4.78 22.80 11.87
C LYS A 272 -3.82 21.66 11.54
N VAL A 273 -3.17 21.12 12.55
CA VAL A 273 -2.24 19.99 12.41
C VAL A 273 -2.98 18.69 12.66
N LEU A 274 -2.88 17.75 11.73
CA LEU A 274 -3.63 16.50 11.69
C LEU A 274 -2.76 15.36 12.26
N ASN A 275 -2.96 15.00 13.52
CA ASN A 275 -2.21 13.92 14.13
C ASN A 275 -2.90 12.58 13.89
N ARG A 276 -2.14 11.53 13.55
CA ARG A 276 -2.64 10.15 13.49
C ARG A 276 -3.17 9.72 14.86
N LYS A 277 -4.44 9.30 14.97
CA LYS A 277 -5.05 8.92 16.25
C LYS A 277 -4.39 7.65 16.81
N ALA A 278 -4.02 7.68 18.08
CA ALA A 278 -3.41 6.53 18.76
C ALA A 278 -4.26 5.25 18.59
N LYS A 279 -3.59 4.12 18.26
CA LYS A 279 -4.21 2.81 17.99
C LYS A 279 -5.25 2.84 16.85
N SER A 280 -5.00 3.61 15.79
CA SER A 280 -5.92 3.72 14.64
C SER A 280 -5.21 4.20 13.36
N ASP A 281 -5.42 3.51 12.23
CA ASP A 281 -4.94 3.97 10.92
C ASP A 281 -6.00 4.71 10.08
N ASN A 282 -7.24 4.76 10.57
CA ASN A 282 -8.39 5.30 9.85
C ASN A 282 -9.03 6.50 10.58
N ARG A 283 -8.34 7.08 11.57
CA ARG A 283 -8.76 8.25 12.36
C ARG A 283 -7.60 9.20 12.62
N ILE A 284 -7.92 10.50 12.71
CA ILE A 284 -7.01 11.57 13.12
C ILE A 284 -7.58 12.27 14.35
N ASP A 285 -6.74 13.05 15.02
CA ASP A 285 -7.10 14.06 16.01
C ASP A 285 -6.42 15.38 15.62
N ILE A 286 -6.99 16.53 16.01
CA ILE A 286 -6.36 17.84 15.77
C ILE A 286 -5.32 18.08 16.86
N GLY A 287 -4.03 18.05 16.50
CA GLY A 287 -2.92 18.22 17.43
C GLY A 287 -2.59 19.69 17.77
N PHE A 288 -2.95 20.61 16.87
CA PHE A 288 -2.77 22.05 17.04
C PHE A 288 -3.75 22.82 16.14
N THR A 289 -4.10 24.04 16.53
CA THR A 289 -4.82 25.01 15.71
C THR A 289 -4.13 26.36 15.84
N SER A 290 -3.85 27.02 14.71
CA SER A 290 -3.06 28.25 14.68
C SER A 290 -3.83 29.48 15.16
N ALA A 291 -3.10 30.58 15.37
CA ALA A 291 -3.72 31.91 15.34
C ALA A 291 -4.40 32.15 13.97
N LYS A 292 -5.42 33.02 13.96
CA LYS A 292 -6.04 33.51 12.71
C LYS A 292 -5.07 34.44 11.98
N PHE A 293 -4.98 34.36 10.65
CA PHE A 293 -4.09 35.19 9.84
C PHE A 293 -4.79 35.69 8.55
N LYS A 294 -4.38 36.85 8.03
CA LYS A 294 -4.91 37.40 6.75
C LYS A 294 -3.92 37.42 5.59
N LYS A 295 -2.60 37.32 5.84
CA LYS A 295 -1.55 37.38 4.80
C LYS A 295 -0.68 36.14 4.80
N SER A 296 -0.11 35.80 5.95
CA SER A 296 0.70 34.60 6.10
C SER A 296 0.85 34.16 7.55
N ILE A 297 1.37 32.95 7.75
CA ILE A 297 1.76 32.41 9.06
C ILE A 297 2.88 31.39 8.90
N LYS A 298 3.87 31.43 9.80
CA LYS A 298 4.96 30.42 9.83
C LYS A 298 4.49 29.17 10.56
N LEU A 299 4.87 28.01 10.01
CA LEU A 299 4.68 26.72 10.66
C LEU A 299 5.59 26.57 11.88
N ARG A 300 5.22 25.68 12.80
CA ARG A 300 6.12 25.22 13.87
C ARG A 300 6.98 24.08 13.31
N LYS A 301 8.19 23.91 13.85
CA LYS A 301 9.14 22.86 13.41
C LYS A 301 8.60 21.42 13.52
N SER A 302 7.56 21.19 14.33
CA SER A 302 6.89 19.91 14.53
C SER A 302 5.62 19.71 13.68
N ASP A 303 5.25 20.67 12.83
CA ASP A 303 4.04 20.58 12.01
C ASP A 303 4.37 19.82 10.71
N GLU A 304 3.81 18.62 10.54
CA GLU A 304 3.97 17.73 9.35
C GLU A 304 2.70 17.77 8.47
N ASP A 305 1.63 17.08 8.88
CA ASP A 305 0.34 17.04 8.17
C ASP A 305 -0.56 18.24 8.54
N ILE A 306 -0.86 19.11 7.57
CA ILE A 306 -1.58 20.38 7.79
C ILE A 306 -2.83 20.49 6.91
N ARG A 307 -3.94 20.96 7.51
CA ARG A 307 -5.11 21.50 6.80
C ARG A 307 -5.25 22.98 7.08
N VAL A 308 -5.44 23.79 6.04
CA VAL A 308 -5.76 25.22 6.14
C VAL A 308 -7.21 25.44 5.76
N GLU A 309 -7.90 26.30 6.49
CA GLU A 309 -9.29 26.69 6.23
C GLU A 309 -9.36 28.23 6.19
N CYS A 310 -9.93 28.81 5.14
CA CYS A 310 -10.07 30.26 4.97
C CYS A 310 -11.55 30.65 4.85
N PHE A 311 -11.88 31.80 5.42
CA PHE A 311 -13.23 32.26 5.68
C PHE A 311 -13.43 33.69 5.18
N ASP A 312 -14.63 34.00 4.68
CA ASP A 312 -15.06 35.37 4.41
C ASP A 312 -15.35 36.16 5.71
N THR A 313 -15.74 37.43 5.59
CA THR A 313 -16.17 38.28 6.71
C THR A 313 -17.41 37.76 7.46
N ASN A 314 -18.20 36.88 6.84
CA ASN A 314 -19.41 36.28 7.43
C ASN A 314 -19.13 34.94 8.13
N ASN A 315 -17.88 34.45 8.10
CA ASN A 315 -17.42 33.13 8.55
C ASN A 315 -17.89 31.95 7.67
N THR A 316 -18.23 32.18 6.40
CA THR A 316 -18.39 31.13 5.37
C THR A 316 -17.03 30.59 4.95
N VAL A 317 -16.85 29.28 4.82
CA VAL A 317 -15.60 28.71 4.27
C VAL A 317 -15.52 29.00 2.76
N ILE A 318 -14.49 29.74 2.35
CA ILE A 318 -14.22 30.08 0.94
C ILE A 318 -13.14 29.21 0.30
N SER A 319 -12.24 28.64 1.11
CA SER A 319 -11.14 27.79 0.66
C SER A 319 -10.74 26.79 1.74
N ARG A 320 -10.26 25.64 1.30
CA ARG A 320 -9.60 24.65 2.15
C ARG A 320 -8.45 24.01 1.39
N SER A 321 -7.32 23.83 2.06
CA SER A 321 -6.08 23.35 1.45
C SER A 321 -5.34 22.38 2.35
N TYR A 322 -4.54 21.50 1.75
CA TYR A 322 -3.80 20.45 2.45
C TYR A 322 -2.32 20.49 2.05
N PHE A 323 -1.43 20.42 3.04
CA PHE A 323 0.03 20.44 2.86
C PHE A 323 0.67 19.42 3.80
N THR A 324 1.56 18.58 3.28
CA THR A 324 2.49 17.80 4.11
C THR A 324 3.85 18.49 4.08
N VAL A 325 4.47 18.64 5.24
CA VAL A 325 5.87 19.11 5.39
C VAL A 325 6.68 18.01 6.04
N MET A 326 7.50 17.30 5.27
CA MET A 326 8.31 16.21 5.80
C MET A 326 9.24 16.72 6.91
N ARG A 327 9.17 16.09 8.09
CA ARG A 327 9.98 16.44 9.26
C ARG A 327 10.98 15.34 9.58
N LEU A 328 12.22 15.72 9.85
CA LEU A 328 13.25 14.81 10.35
C LEU A 328 13.13 14.65 11.87
N ASP A 329 13.27 13.43 12.36
CA ASP A 329 13.37 13.10 13.79
C ASP A 329 14.85 12.87 14.12
N PRO A 330 15.50 13.74 14.92
CA PRO A 330 16.93 13.63 15.21
C PRO A 330 17.33 12.32 15.93
N GLU A 331 16.44 11.70 16.71
CA GLU A 331 16.71 10.44 17.38
C GLU A 331 16.75 9.29 16.36
N GLN A 332 15.74 9.25 15.47
CA GLN A 332 15.71 8.25 14.40
C GLN A 332 16.85 8.45 13.40
N GLU A 333 17.17 9.69 13.02
CA GLU A 333 18.31 9.98 12.13
C GLU A 333 19.66 9.53 12.72
N SER A 334 19.84 9.57 14.06
CA SER A 334 21.00 8.98 14.72
C SER A 334 20.99 7.45 14.63
N ILE A 335 19.88 6.81 15.02
CA ILE A 335 19.71 5.35 14.98
C ILE A 335 19.93 4.79 13.57
N HIS A 336 19.41 5.47 12.55
CA HIS A 336 19.60 5.12 11.14
C HIS A 336 21.06 5.27 10.72
N SER A 337 21.73 6.33 11.15
CA SER A 337 23.14 6.57 10.81
C SER A 337 24.10 5.56 11.48
N ASP A 338 23.80 5.11 12.70
CA ASP A 338 24.58 4.06 13.36
C ASP A 338 24.28 2.66 12.79
N SER A 339 23.01 2.37 12.48
CA SER A 339 22.63 1.14 11.76
C SER A 339 23.27 1.05 10.38
N TYR A 340 23.44 2.20 9.71
CA TYR A 340 24.11 2.28 8.41
C TYR A 340 25.61 2.00 8.49
N LYS A 341 26.33 2.54 9.48
CA LYS A 341 27.75 2.18 9.73
C LYS A 341 27.89 0.66 9.88
N VAL A 342 27.08 0.07 10.78
CA VAL A 342 27.05 -1.38 11.02
C VAL A 342 26.70 -2.18 9.76
N HIS A 343 25.86 -1.64 8.87
CA HIS A 343 25.59 -2.26 7.57
C HIS A 343 26.82 -2.25 6.65
N ILE A 344 27.50 -1.11 6.51
CA ILE A 344 28.73 -1.00 5.71
C ILE A 344 29.84 -1.90 6.26
N ASP A 345 30.10 -1.85 7.57
CA ASP A 345 31.17 -2.60 8.23
C ASP A 345 30.97 -4.13 8.12
N LYS A 346 29.73 -4.62 8.22
CA LYS A 346 29.44 -6.06 8.21
C LYS A 346 29.11 -6.65 6.84
N ASN A 347 28.52 -5.86 5.94
CA ASN A 347 28.03 -6.36 4.66
C ASN A 347 28.88 -5.88 3.48
N SER A 348 29.69 -4.84 3.64
CA SER A 348 30.59 -4.28 2.63
C SER A 348 29.93 -4.21 1.23
N PRO A 349 28.78 -3.54 1.10
CA PRO A 349 28.09 -3.43 -0.17
C PRO A 349 28.93 -2.57 -1.14
N ALA A 350 28.90 -2.92 -2.42
CA ALA A 350 29.61 -2.20 -3.48
C ALA A 350 28.97 -0.84 -3.79
N GLU A 351 27.67 -0.69 -3.50
CA GLU A 351 26.90 0.56 -3.57
C GLU A 351 25.84 0.58 -2.48
N THR A 352 25.35 1.76 -2.12
CA THR A 352 24.12 1.92 -1.32
C THR A 352 23.16 2.81 -2.09
N LEU A 353 22.23 2.16 -2.80
CA LEU A 353 21.25 2.81 -3.65
C LEU A 353 19.93 2.99 -2.90
N SER A 354 19.37 4.20 -2.96
CA SER A 354 17.99 4.42 -2.51
C SER A 354 16.99 3.76 -3.45
N ILE A 355 15.81 3.39 -2.94
CA ILE A 355 14.79 2.69 -3.71
C ILE A 355 13.46 3.45 -3.60
N LEU A 356 12.88 3.81 -4.75
CA LEU A 356 11.58 4.46 -4.87
C LEU A 356 10.61 3.55 -5.65
N MET A 357 9.71 2.88 -4.93
CA MET A 357 8.67 2.02 -5.50
C MET A 357 7.36 2.80 -5.70
N ILE A 358 6.82 2.76 -6.91
CA ILE A 358 5.57 3.43 -7.28
C ILE A 358 4.67 2.43 -7.99
N GLY A 359 3.62 1.99 -7.30
CA GLY A 359 2.61 1.08 -7.83
C GLY A 359 1.34 1.81 -8.23
N VAL A 360 0.72 1.42 -9.33
CA VAL A 360 -0.65 1.83 -9.71
C VAL A 360 -1.54 0.59 -9.80
N ASP A 361 -2.71 0.62 -9.14
CA ASP A 361 -3.62 -0.53 -8.97
C ASP A 361 -4.28 -0.96 -10.28
N GLY A 362 -4.34 -2.27 -10.54
CA GLY A 362 -5.19 -2.87 -11.57
C GLY A 362 -4.77 -2.62 -13.03
N PHE A 363 -3.50 -2.27 -13.27
CA PHE A 363 -3.06 -1.72 -14.55
C PHE A 363 -2.10 -2.66 -15.32
N ALA A 364 -2.58 -3.19 -16.45
CA ALA A 364 -1.84 -4.14 -17.30
C ALA A 364 -0.80 -3.46 -18.21
N LYS A 365 0.26 -4.18 -18.63
CA LYS A 365 1.30 -3.69 -19.56
C LYS A 365 0.72 -3.06 -20.85
N GLN A 366 -0.25 -3.74 -21.44
CA GLN A 366 -0.90 -3.36 -22.69
C GLN A 366 -1.81 -2.14 -22.47
N HIS A 367 -2.50 -2.08 -21.33
CA HIS A 367 -3.29 -0.90 -20.99
C HIS A 367 -2.42 0.32 -20.68
N PHE A 368 -1.24 0.13 -20.06
CA PHE A 368 -0.25 1.20 -19.87
C PHE A 368 0.21 1.78 -21.20
N ALA A 369 0.53 0.93 -22.18
CA ALA A 369 0.89 1.35 -23.54
C ALA A 369 -0.25 2.10 -24.27
N ARG A 370 -1.54 1.75 -24.03
CA ARG A 370 -2.69 2.49 -24.58
C ARG A 370 -2.96 3.82 -23.88
N ALA A 371 -2.94 3.83 -22.55
CA ALA A 371 -3.58 4.86 -21.73
C ALA A 371 -2.61 5.85 -21.09
N MET A 372 -1.34 5.48 -20.90
CA MET A 372 -0.29 6.41 -20.50
C MET A 372 0.97 6.27 -21.38
N PRO A 373 0.84 6.42 -22.71
CA PRO A 373 1.96 6.23 -23.63
C PRO A 373 3.12 7.20 -23.36
N LYS A 374 2.87 8.46 -22.99
CA LYS A 374 3.95 9.43 -22.73
C LYS A 374 4.74 9.08 -21.46
N THR A 375 4.05 8.66 -20.41
CA THR A 375 4.64 8.19 -19.16
C THR A 375 5.51 6.96 -19.42
N ARG A 376 5.00 5.98 -20.18
CA ARG A 376 5.74 4.77 -20.55
C ARG A 376 6.96 5.10 -21.41
N ASP A 377 6.82 5.98 -22.40
CA ASP A 377 7.92 6.43 -23.24
C ASP A 377 8.97 7.21 -22.43
N PHE A 378 8.58 8.04 -21.46
CA PHE A 378 9.53 8.72 -20.58
C PHE A 378 10.33 7.72 -19.73
N LEU A 379 9.67 6.73 -19.12
CA LEU A 379 10.36 5.67 -18.38
C LEU A 379 11.42 4.99 -19.27
N ILE A 380 11.04 4.54 -20.47
CA ILE A 380 11.95 3.78 -21.35
C ILE A 380 13.05 4.66 -21.97
N LYS A 381 12.68 5.81 -22.54
CA LYS A 381 13.57 6.65 -23.38
C LYS A 381 14.34 7.68 -22.57
N GLU A 382 13.70 8.32 -21.60
CA GLU A 382 14.30 9.40 -20.81
C GLU A 382 14.99 8.92 -19.53
N LEU A 383 14.58 7.77 -18.97
CA LEU A 383 15.17 7.16 -17.77
C LEU A 383 15.87 5.81 -18.03
N GLY A 384 15.87 5.31 -19.28
CA GLY A 384 16.50 4.03 -19.63
C GLY A 384 15.86 2.80 -18.97
N ALA A 385 14.60 2.89 -18.55
CA ALA A 385 13.98 1.88 -17.69
C ALA A 385 13.73 0.55 -18.42
N LEU A 386 14.15 -0.54 -17.79
CA LEU A 386 14.00 -1.89 -18.31
C LEU A 386 12.61 -2.45 -17.95
N GLU A 387 11.72 -2.54 -18.95
CA GLU A 387 10.40 -3.18 -18.83
C GLU A 387 10.55 -4.72 -18.79
N MET A 388 9.96 -5.37 -17.79
CA MET A 388 9.89 -6.84 -17.71
C MET A 388 8.72 -7.33 -18.58
N HIS A 389 9.02 -7.92 -19.73
CA HIS A 389 8.00 -8.22 -20.73
C HIS A 389 7.15 -9.47 -20.42
N LYS A 390 7.69 -10.41 -19.63
CA LYS A 390 7.04 -11.68 -19.24
C LYS A 390 6.81 -11.77 -17.72
N HIS A 391 6.22 -10.71 -17.15
CA HIS A 391 5.91 -10.61 -15.73
C HIS A 391 4.48 -11.09 -15.42
N SER A 392 4.33 -11.93 -14.40
CA SER A 392 3.04 -12.52 -13.99
C SER A 392 2.63 -12.15 -12.58
N LYS A 393 1.32 -11.90 -12.40
CA LYS A 393 0.71 -11.81 -11.06
C LYS A 393 0.72 -13.16 -10.33
N LEU A 394 0.55 -13.11 -9.01
CA LEU A 394 0.48 -14.26 -8.10
C LEU A 394 -0.90 -14.52 -7.49
N GLY A 395 -1.88 -13.62 -7.67
CA GLY A 395 -3.19 -13.79 -7.05
C GLY A 395 -4.32 -12.94 -7.64
N TYR A 396 -5.56 -13.29 -7.27
CA TYR A 396 -6.80 -12.64 -7.73
C TYR A 396 -6.91 -11.12 -7.49
N SER A 397 -6.25 -10.57 -6.46
CA SER A 397 -6.44 -9.17 -6.02
C SER A 397 -5.18 -8.59 -5.37
N THR A 398 -5.24 -7.34 -4.94
CA THR A 398 -4.07 -6.57 -4.48
C THR A 398 -3.29 -7.21 -3.35
N SER A 399 -3.95 -7.67 -2.28
CA SER A 399 -3.24 -8.25 -1.13
C SER A 399 -2.43 -9.53 -1.43
N PRO A 400 -2.93 -10.54 -2.18
CA PRO A 400 -2.11 -11.68 -2.58
C PRO A 400 -1.02 -11.40 -3.63
N ASN A 401 -0.91 -10.18 -4.17
CA ASN A 401 0.20 -9.76 -5.03
C ASN A 401 1.21 -8.87 -4.26
N VAL A 402 0.73 -7.84 -3.57
CA VAL A 402 1.56 -6.88 -2.82
C VAL A 402 2.25 -7.51 -1.59
N ILE A 403 1.63 -8.49 -0.93
CA ILE A 403 2.28 -9.16 0.21
C ILE A 403 3.51 -9.99 -0.23
N PRO A 404 3.45 -10.87 -1.25
CA PRO A 404 4.66 -11.55 -1.73
C PRO A 404 5.68 -10.62 -2.41
N LEU A 405 5.25 -9.55 -3.08
CA LEU A 405 6.13 -8.50 -3.61
C LEU A 405 7.05 -7.88 -2.55
N LEU A 406 6.57 -7.78 -1.30
CA LEU A 406 7.24 -7.04 -0.24
C LEU A 406 7.74 -7.92 0.92
N THR A 407 7.43 -9.22 0.92
CA THR A 407 7.83 -10.19 1.98
C THR A 407 8.43 -11.51 1.43
N GLY A 408 8.40 -11.71 0.10
CA GLY A 408 8.73 -12.99 -0.53
C GLY A 408 7.74 -14.13 -0.24
N ARG A 409 6.63 -13.86 0.46
CA ARG A 409 5.71 -14.86 1.01
C ARG A 409 4.23 -14.52 0.79
N THR A 410 3.40 -15.53 0.67
CA THR A 410 1.95 -15.40 0.56
C THR A 410 1.30 -15.05 1.90
N ASN A 411 0.07 -14.49 1.83
CA ASN A 411 -0.78 -14.30 3.00
C ASN A 411 -1.01 -15.62 3.78
N GLN A 412 -1.07 -16.77 3.09
CA GLN A 412 -1.29 -18.08 3.72
C GLN A 412 -0.03 -18.62 4.41
N GLU A 413 1.15 -18.49 3.79
CA GLU A 413 2.42 -18.84 4.46
C GLU A 413 2.60 -18.04 5.75
N LEU A 414 2.31 -16.74 5.75
CA LEU A 414 2.42 -15.89 6.94
C LEU A 414 1.35 -16.20 8.01
N THR A 415 0.17 -16.69 7.63
CA THR A 415 -0.86 -17.18 8.57
C THR A 415 -0.45 -18.51 9.22
N ASN A 416 0.16 -19.41 8.45
CA ASN A 416 0.58 -20.74 8.91
C ASN A 416 1.91 -20.73 9.69
N ASP A 417 2.70 -19.65 9.58
CA ASP A 417 4.01 -19.50 10.20
C ASP A 417 3.92 -19.28 11.72
N THR A 418 4.78 -19.96 12.48
CA THR A 418 4.77 -19.92 13.96
C THR A 418 5.43 -18.69 14.57
N LYS A 419 6.26 -17.94 13.83
CA LYS A 419 6.79 -16.63 14.22
C LYS A 419 5.75 -15.54 13.98
N TRP A 420 5.07 -15.58 12.83
CA TRP A 420 4.18 -14.50 12.37
C TRP A 420 2.71 -14.66 12.83
N LYS A 421 2.16 -15.87 12.76
CA LYS A 421 0.76 -16.22 13.12
C LYS A 421 -0.28 -15.24 12.56
N PHE A 422 -0.09 -14.78 11.31
CA PHE A 422 -0.79 -13.63 10.76
C PHE A 422 -2.31 -13.82 10.68
N ASN A 423 -3.05 -13.08 11.50
CA ASN A 423 -4.51 -12.99 11.43
C ASN A 423 -4.88 -12.00 10.32
N GLN A 424 -5.43 -12.51 9.22
CA GLN A 424 -5.72 -11.72 8.01
C GLN A 424 -6.83 -10.66 8.16
N ARG A 425 -7.45 -10.50 9.34
CA ARG A 425 -8.33 -9.37 9.71
C ARG A 425 -7.73 -8.43 10.76
N GLY A 426 -6.55 -8.78 11.28
CA GLY A 426 -5.91 -8.08 12.40
C GLY A 426 -5.24 -6.77 12.00
N TRP A 427 -4.22 -6.42 12.78
CA TRP A 427 -3.30 -5.32 12.49
C TRP A 427 -2.11 -5.83 11.68
N MET A 428 -1.68 -5.06 10.68
CA MET A 428 -0.51 -5.42 9.88
C MET A 428 0.80 -5.40 10.69
N ASP A 429 0.81 -4.76 11.86
CA ASP A 429 1.86 -4.82 12.89
C ASP A 429 2.34 -6.26 13.18
N GLN A 430 1.45 -7.26 13.05
CA GLN A 430 1.76 -8.69 13.23
C GLN A 430 2.84 -9.21 12.28
N ILE A 431 3.02 -8.56 11.12
CA ILE A 431 4.00 -8.92 10.11
C ILE A 431 4.81 -7.71 9.61
N ASN A 432 4.88 -6.60 10.39
CA ASN A 432 5.64 -5.42 9.95
C ASN A 432 7.12 -5.78 9.66
N GLU A 433 7.72 -6.55 10.56
CA GLU A 433 9.11 -7.02 10.45
C GLU A 433 9.33 -8.13 9.42
N ALA A 434 8.29 -8.49 8.65
CA ALA A 434 8.40 -9.38 7.48
C ALA A 434 8.53 -8.61 6.16
N PHE A 435 8.32 -7.28 6.17
CA PHE A 435 8.37 -6.46 4.97
C PHE A 435 9.77 -5.90 4.72
N VAL A 436 10.12 -5.78 3.44
CA VAL A 436 11.40 -5.26 2.96
C VAL A 436 11.69 -3.81 3.38
N TRP A 437 10.68 -3.01 3.76
CA TRP A 437 10.92 -1.72 4.40
C TRP A 437 11.53 -1.86 5.79
N SER A 438 11.10 -2.82 6.61
CA SER A 438 11.72 -3.10 7.91
C SER A 438 13.09 -3.75 7.75
N ASP A 439 13.31 -4.51 6.67
CA ASP A 439 14.65 -5.00 6.31
C ASP A 439 15.59 -3.81 6.02
N ALA A 440 15.17 -2.89 5.14
CA ALA A 440 15.92 -1.66 4.83
C ALA A 440 16.16 -0.78 6.08
N ARG A 441 15.16 -0.61 6.94
CA ARG A 441 15.27 0.16 8.21
C ARG A 441 16.41 -0.35 9.08
N ARG A 442 16.54 -1.67 9.21
CA ARG A 442 17.60 -2.32 10.02
C ARG A 442 18.99 -2.21 9.39
N LEU A 443 19.10 -1.71 8.16
CA LEU A 443 20.35 -1.35 7.47
C LEU A 443 20.59 0.18 7.45
N GLY A 444 19.77 0.96 8.18
CA GLY A 444 19.91 2.42 8.28
C GLY A 444 19.27 3.24 7.16
N TYR A 445 18.43 2.61 6.33
CA TYR A 445 17.65 3.29 5.31
C TYR A 445 16.46 3.99 5.95
N ARG A 446 16.21 5.25 5.58
CA ARG A 446 15.03 6.00 6.03
C ARG A 446 13.82 5.50 5.26
N THR A 447 12.73 5.17 5.95
CA THR A 447 11.61 4.41 5.35
C THR A 447 10.38 5.27 5.10
N GLY A 448 9.74 5.11 3.92
CA GLY A 448 8.56 5.85 3.51
C GLY A 448 7.42 4.96 3.01
N LEU A 449 6.18 5.28 3.42
CA LEU A 449 4.95 4.67 2.91
C LEU A 449 3.90 5.72 2.57
N MET A 450 3.22 5.52 1.44
CA MET A 450 2.16 6.42 0.98
C MET A 450 1.08 5.64 0.22
N PHE A 451 -0.19 5.88 0.60
CA PHE A 451 -1.36 5.31 -0.06
C PHE A 451 -2.40 6.40 -0.25
N ASP A 452 -3.03 6.46 -1.43
CA ASP A 452 -4.10 7.42 -1.72
C ASP A 452 -5.48 6.98 -1.17
N GLN A 453 -5.60 5.76 -0.64
CA GLN A 453 -6.84 5.19 -0.16
C GLN A 453 -6.79 4.79 1.31
N VAL A 454 -7.90 5.06 2.02
CA VAL A 454 -8.05 4.69 3.43
C VAL A 454 -8.46 3.22 3.59
N TYR A 455 -9.42 2.74 2.80
CA TYR A 455 -10.13 1.47 3.07
C TYR A 455 -9.81 0.32 2.10
N ILE A 456 -9.25 0.62 0.93
CA ILE A 456 -9.10 -0.34 -0.17
C ILE A 456 -7.64 -0.46 -0.63
N THR A 457 -6.75 -0.85 0.28
CA THR A 457 -5.36 -1.20 -0.06
C THR A 457 -5.02 -2.61 0.43
N ALA A 458 -3.88 -3.16 0.01
CA ALA A 458 -3.34 -4.46 0.45
C ALA A 458 -3.34 -4.66 1.99
N PHE A 459 -3.26 -3.55 2.73
CA PHE A 459 -3.10 -3.46 4.17
C PHE A 459 -4.41 -3.18 4.92
N HIS A 460 -5.44 -2.66 4.22
CA HIS A 460 -6.65 -2.08 4.84
C HIS A 460 -7.97 -2.79 4.46
N TYR A 461 -8.05 -3.46 3.32
CA TYR A 461 -9.32 -4.06 2.89
C TYR A 461 -9.75 -5.20 3.82
N LEU A 462 -10.82 -4.96 4.60
CA LEU A 462 -11.31 -5.84 5.67
C LEU A 462 -10.25 -6.15 6.75
N ARG A 463 -9.36 -5.17 7.00
CA ARG A 463 -8.27 -5.20 8.00
C ARG A 463 -8.25 -3.90 8.80
N ASN A 464 -7.54 -3.88 9.91
CA ASN A 464 -7.44 -2.69 10.75
C ASN A 464 -6.43 -1.64 10.22
N GLY A 465 -5.60 -1.99 9.24
CA GLY A 465 -4.41 -1.22 8.86
C GLY A 465 -3.26 -1.47 9.82
N PHE A 466 -2.43 -0.44 10.04
CA PHE A 466 -1.39 -0.46 11.08
C PHE A 466 -1.89 0.22 12.37
N ASN A 467 -1.39 -0.21 13.53
CA ASN A 467 -1.70 0.35 14.85
C ASN A 467 -0.57 1.31 15.32
N ARG A 468 0.70 0.99 15.03
CA ARG A 468 1.85 1.91 15.09
C ARG A 468 2.12 2.58 13.72
N LYS A 469 3.03 3.57 13.65
CA LYS A 469 3.59 4.07 12.37
C LYS A 469 4.52 2.95 11.84
N PRO A 470 4.30 2.36 10.65
CA PRO A 470 5.09 1.21 10.18
C PRO A 470 6.52 1.57 9.71
N VAL A 471 6.74 2.85 9.40
CA VAL A 471 7.93 3.43 8.77
C VAL A 471 8.17 4.85 9.29
N ASP A 472 9.30 5.46 8.94
CA ASP A 472 9.68 6.81 9.39
C ASP A 472 8.77 7.90 8.82
N HIS A 473 8.39 7.79 7.55
CA HIS A 473 7.58 8.76 6.79
C HIS A 473 6.27 8.10 6.34
N TYR A 474 5.12 8.58 6.84
CA TYR A 474 3.81 7.96 6.55
C TYR A 474 2.72 9.03 6.43
N MET A 475 2.40 9.43 5.19
CA MET A 475 1.45 10.49 4.78
C MET A 475 -0.04 10.18 5.09
N ARG A 476 -0.31 9.47 6.19
CA ARG A 476 -1.62 8.90 6.49
C ARG A 476 -2.67 9.92 6.97
N PRO A 477 -2.36 10.91 7.82
CA PRO A 477 -3.37 11.81 8.36
C PRO A 477 -4.12 12.63 7.31
N ILE A 478 -3.43 13.24 6.34
CA ILE A 478 -4.07 14.01 5.27
C ILE A 478 -5.01 13.14 4.41
N VAL A 479 -4.61 11.92 4.06
CA VAL A 479 -5.46 11.00 3.29
C VAL A 479 -6.68 10.54 4.12
N VAL A 480 -6.53 10.35 5.43
CA VAL A 480 -7.62 9.98 6.36
C VAL A 480 -8.63 11.11 6.60
N ASP A 481 -8.18 12.36 6.64
CA ASP A 481 -9.04 13.54 6.82
C ASP A 481 -9.73 13.90 5.50
N SER A 482 -8.95 14.05 4.42
CA SER A 482 -9.44 14.51 3.13
C SER A 482 -10.42 13.56 2.44
N ILE A 483 -10.38 12.24 2.66
CA ILE A 483 -11.41 11.32 2.13
C ILE A 483 -12.78 11.55 2.80
N LYS A 484 -12.80 12.08 4.02
CA LYS A 484 -14.02 12.37 4.79
C LYS A 484 -14.53 13.79 4.56
N ASP A 485 -13.79 14.61 3.81
CA ASP A 485 -14.16 15.98 3.56
C ASP A 485 -15.07 16.10 2.31
N PRO A 486 -16.38 16.39 2.48
CA PRO A 486 -17.26 16.59 1.34
C PRO A 486 -16.85 17.83 0.53
N LEU A 487 -16.28 18.87 1.14
CA LEU A 487 -15.96 20.13 0.46
C LEU A 487 -14.89 19.92 -0.63
N MET A 488 -13.95 19.01 -0.39
CA MET A 488 -12.87 18.68 -1.33
C MET A 488 -13.22 17.55 -2.29
N ARG A 489 -14.08 16.60 -1.89
CA ARG A 489 -14.29 15.33 -2.62
C ARG A 489 -15.65 15.16 -3.31
N ILE A 490 -16.67 15.94 -2.96
CA ILE A 490 -18.06 15.65 -3.40
C ILE A 490 -18.25 15.80 -4.91
N LYS A 491 -17.62 16.82 -5.51
CA LYS A 491 -17.69 17.09 -6.96
C LYS A 491 -16.85 16.10 -7.76
N ASN A 492 -15.62 15.83 -7.32
CA ASN A 492 -14.74 14.86 -7.94
C ASN A 492 -13.83 14.22 -6.88
N LYS A 493 -13.86 12.89 -6.78
CA LYS A 493 -13.10 12.13 -5.78
C LYS A 493 -11.59 12.14 -6.04
N ASN A 494 -11.17 12.39 -7.29
CA ASN A 494 -9.78 12.32 -7.74
C ASN A 494 -9.04 13.66 -7.58
N CYS A 495 -9.67 14.64 -6.93
CA CYS A 495 -9.16 15.99 -6.69
C CYS A 495 -9.04 16.31 -5.20
N TYR A 496 -8.23 17.33 -4.90
CA TYR A 496 -8.21 18.09 -3.66
C TYR A 496 -8.58 19.55 -3.96
N GLY A 497 -9.88 19.83 -3.99
CA GLY A 497 -10.34 21.13 -4.48
C GLY A 497 -10.02 21.27 -5.97
N ASP A 498 -9.44 22.39 -6.39
CA ASP A 498 -9.05 22.70 -7.77
C ASP A 498 -7.83 21.91 -8.29
N GLU A 499 -7.14 21.15 -7.46
CA GLU A 499 -5.92 20.40 -7.82
C GLU A 499 -6.17 18.88 -7.91
N PRO A 500 -5.49 18.14 -8.83
CA PRO A 500 -5.44 16.67 -8.79
C PRO A 500 -4.85 16.15 -7.47
N GLU A 501 -5.50 15.16 -6.82
CA GLU A 501 -5.00 14.55 -5.57
C GLU A 501 -3.57 14.01 -5.74
N ILE A 502 -3.31 13.45 -6.92
CA ILE A 502 -2.05 12.88 -7.36
C ILE A 502 -0.85 13.83 -7.17
N PHE A 503 -1.02 15.15 -7.31
CA PHE A 503 0.11 16.08 -7.15
C PHE A 503 0.63 16.14 -5.70
N LYS A 504 -0.22 15.98 -4.67
CA LYS A 504 0.25 15.99 -3.27
C LYS A 504 1.08 14.75 -2.92
N MET A 505 0.87 13.65 -3.63
CA MET A 505 1.67 12.43 -3.50
C MET A 505 3.07 12.60 -4.08
N TYR A 506 3.17 13.34 -5.17
CA TYR A 506 4.45 13.74 -5.76
C TYR A 506 5.18 14.77 -4.89
N ASP A 507 4.48 15.79 -4.38
CA ASP A 507 5.03 16.77 -3.45
C ASP A 507 5.68 16.09 -2.22
N TYR A 508 5.11 14.98 -1.73
CA TYR A 508 5.67 14.22 -0.60
C TYR A 508 6.97 13.47 -0.96
N TRP A 509 7.03 12.84 -2.13
CA TRP A 509 8.24 12.17 -2.60
C TRP A 509 9.34 13.14 -3.02
N LEU A 510 9.01 14.27 -3.67
CA LEU A 510 9.99 15.32 -3.97
C LEU A 510 10.59 15.89 -2.68
N GLN A 511 9.80 16.07 -1.61
CA GLN A 511 10.33 16.45 -0.29
C GLN A 511 11.27 15.40 0.31
N LEU A 512 10.94 14.11 0.23
CA LEU A 512 11.82 13.02 0.70
C LEU A 512 13.18 13.07 -0.01
N LEU A 513 13.15 13.26 -1.32
CA LEU A 513 14.34 13.35 -2.16
C LEU A 513 15.18 14.59 -1.86
N HIS A 514 14.57 15.75 -1.66
CA HIS A 514 15.29 16.96 -1.26
C HIS A 514 15.96 16.83 0.13
N HIS A 515 15.36 16.10 1.07
CA HIS A 515 16.01 15.82 2.36
C HIS A 515 17.21 14.88 2.23
N TYR A 516 17.06 13.77 1.49
CA TYR A 516 18.03 12.66 1.56
C TYR A 516 19.02 12.55 0.39
N ASN A 517 18.83 13.29 -0.70
CA ASN A 517 19.75 13.31 -1.86
C ASN A 517 20.68 14.54 -1.89
N SER A 518 20.43 15.57 -1.08
CA SER A 518 20.94 16.94 -1.34
C SER A 518 22.41 17.19 -1.03
N THR A 519 23.07 16.41 -0.17
CA THR A 519 24.49 16.65 0.20
C THR A 519 25.37 15.42 0.47
N LYS A 520 24.81 14.25 0.81
CA LYS A 520 25.58 13.07 1.24
C LYS A 520 24.94 11.73 0.81
N THR A 521 24.87 11.48 -0.50
CA THR A 521 24.23 10.30 -1.11
C THR A 521 24.58 8.97 -0.43
N ASN A 522 25.85 8.79 -0.04
CA ASN A 522 26.37 7.55 0.54
C ASN A 522 26.30 7.50 2.09
N GLN A 523 25.43 8.31 2.72
CA GLN A 523 25.19 8.29 4.18
C GLN A 523 23.70 8.37 4.57
N THR A 524 22.81 8.74 3.65
CA THR A 524 21.36 8.89 3.88
C THR A 524 20.51 8.13 2.85
N PRO A 525 20.67 6.80 2.72
CA PRO A 525 19.83 6.01 1.83
C PRO A 525 18.38 5.95 2.32
N PHE A 526 17.45 5.70 1.40
CA PHE A 526 16.02 5.55 1.73
C PHE A 526 15.36 4.38 1.01
N PHE A 527 14.29 3.85 1.61
CA PHE A 527 13.36 2.93 0.96
C PHE A 527 11.94 3.53 1.03
N ALA A 528 11.40 3.94 -0.11
CA ALA A 528 10.07 4.53 -0.21
C ALA A 528 9.15 3.63 -1.05
N TYR A 529 7.97 3.30 -0.54
CA TYR A 529 6.96 2.54 -1.26
C TYR A 529 5.63 3.30 -1.31
N SER A 530 5.07 3.40 -2.51
CA SER A 530 3.74 3.97 -2.75
C SER A 530 2.85 3.04 -3.54
N PHE A 531 1.56 3.09 -3.25
CA PHE A 531 0.54 2.38 -4.02
C PHE A 531 -0.68 3.26 -4.24
N LEU A 532 -1.02 3.45 -5.52
CA LEU A 532 -1.99 4.43 -6.01
C LEU A 532 -3.21 3.70 -6.60
N THR A 533 -4.29 3.73 -5.84
CA THR A 533 -5.55 3.01 -6.10
C THR A 533 -6.67 3.97 -6.55
N ARG A 534 -6.63 5.26 -6.21
CA ARG A 534 -7.72 6.23 -6.48
C ARG A 534 -8.10 6.29 -7.94
N LEU A 535 -7.12 6.53 -8.82
CA LEU A 535 -7.41 6.93 -10.20
C LEU A 535 -7.97 5.76 -11.03
N THR A 536 -7.44 4.54 -10.82
CA THR A 536 -7.67 3.39 -11.72
C THR A 536 -8.65 2.35 -11.18
N HIS A 537 -8.63 2.04 -9.88
CA HIS A 537 -9.28 0.84 -9.30
C HIS A 537 -10.81 0.77 -9.52
N ASP A 538 -11.51 1.90 -9.47
CA ASP A 538 -12.96 1.97 -9.66
C ASP A 538 -13.35 2.26 -11.12
N ASP A 539 -12.38 2.60 -12.00
CA ASP A 539 -12.63 3.08 -13.36
C ASP A 539 -11.39 2.90 -14.27
N TYR A 540 -11.30 1.74 -14.94
CA TYR A 540 -10.32 1.41 -15.99
C TYR A 540 -9.98 2.59 -16.93
N ASN A 541 -10.99 3.37 -17.33
CA ASN A 541 -10.84 4.44 -18.30
C ASN A 541 -10.34 5.78 -17.71
N MET A 542 -10.29 5.93 -16.40
CA MET A 542 -9.62 7.09 -15.77
C MET A 542 -8.09 7.01 -15.86
N ALA A 543 -7.52 5.84 -16.21
CA ALA A 543 -6.09 5.70 -16.52
C ALA A 543 -5.62 6.70 -17.61
N PHE A 544 -6.46 7.01 -18.60
CA PHE A 544 -6.17 8.00 -19.64
C PHE A 544 -5.91 9.41 -19.11
N ALA A 545 -6.48 9.77 -17.96
CA ALA A 545 -6.23 11.06 -17.32
C ALA A 545 -4.90 11.11 -16.56
N GLY A 546 -4.26 9.96 -16.36
CA GLY A 546 -3.00 9.86 -15.62
C GLY A 546 -1.79 10.30 -16.42
N ASP A 547 -1.80 10.21 -17.75
CA ASP A 547 -0.56 10.28 -18.55
C ASP A 547 0.24 11.57 -18.32
N GLU A 548 -0.40 12.74 -18.42
CA GLU A 548 0.26 14.03 -18.17
C GLU A 548 0.64 14.20 -16.67
N LEU A 549 -0.08 13.57 -15.75
CA LEU A 549 0.14 13.68 -14.31
C LEU A 549 1.39 12.89 -13.89
N TYR A 550 1.46 11.61 -14.28
CA TYR A 550 2.61 10.75 -14.03
C TYR A 550 3.85 11.21 -14.82
N LEU A 551 3.67 11.67 -16.07
CA LEU A 551 4.75 12.29 -16.85
C LEU A 551 5.33 13.54 -16.16
N LYS A 552 4.48 14.45 -15.67
CA LYS A 552 4.94 15.64 -14.95
C LYS A 552 5.81 15.26 -13.75
N PHE A 553 5.36 14.30 -12.94
CA PHE A 553 6.16 13.83 -11.80
C PHE A 553 7.52 13.28 -12.23
N LEU A 554 7.58 12.40 -13.22
CA LEU A 554 8.84 11.83 -13.69
C LEU A 554 9.79 12.91 -14.27
N THR A 555 9.22 13.97 -14.85
CA THR A 555 9.95 15.14 -15.35
C THR A 555 10.52 15.98 -14.19
N ASP A 556 9.67 16.36 -13.22
CA ASP A 556 10.10 17.09 -12.01
C ASP A 556 11.17 16.30 -11.24
N LEU A 557 10.95 14.99 -11.10
CA LEU A 557 11.86 14.04 -10.46
C LEU A 557 13.25 14.02 -11.15
N LYS A 558 13.28 13.94 -12.49
CA LYS A 558 14.52 14.01 -13.28
C LYS A 558 15.27 15.34 -13.03
N ALA A 559 14.55 16.46 -12.87
CA ALA A 559 15.15 17.76 -12.60
C ALA A 559 15.78 17.92 -11.20
N THR A 560 15.34 17.14 -10.20
CA THR A 560 15.91 17.21 -8.82
C THR A 560 17.29 16.56 -8.63
N ASN A 561 17.85 15.92 -9.66
CA ASN A 561 19.03 15.05 -9.58
C ASN A 561 18.88 13.83 -8.64
N ALA A 562 17.66 13.53 -8.17
CA ALA A 562 17.32 12.37 -7.33
C ALA A 562 17.76 11.03 -7.94
N LEU A 563 17.72 10.93 -9.26
CA LEU A 563 18.03 9.74 -10.03
C LEU A 563 19.50 9.29 -9.89
N ASN A 564 20.40 10.19 -9.48
CA ASN A 564 21.83 9.86 -9.43
C ASN A 564 22.21 8.87 -8.31
N ASN A 565 21.32 8.60 -7.34
CA ASN A 565 21.49 7.50 -6.37
C ASN A 565 20.19 6.74 -6.07
N THR A 566 19.18 6.80 -6.95
CA THR A 566 17.87 6.17 -6.71
C THR A 566 17.53 5.18 -7.83
N VAL A 567 17.17 3.95 -7.45
CA VAL A 567 16.49 3.00 -8.32
C VAL A 567 14.98 3.23 -8.23
N ILE A 568 14.33 3.48 -9.37
CA ILE A 568 12.87 3.55 -9.45
C ILE A 568 12.34 2.18 -9.84
N ILE A 569 11.36 1.67 -9.09
CA ILE A 569 10.58 0.48 -9.44
C ILE A 569 9.14 0.92 -9.72
N TRP A 570 8.77 0.96 -11.01
CA TRP A 570 7.44 1.35 -11.46
C TRP A 570 6.63 0.11 -11.83
N PHE A 571 5.52 -0.16 -11.13
CA PHE A 571 4.86 -1.48 -11.22
C PHE A 571 3.33 -1.42 -11.10
N SER A 572 2.68 -2.55 -11.39
CA SER A 572 1.30 -2.84 -11.00
C SER A 572 1.23 -4.16 -10.25
N ASP A 573 0.17 -4.38 -9.47
CA ASP A 573 -0.06 -5.60 -8.69
C ASP A 573 -0.72 -6.72 -9.53
N HIS A 574 -1.74 -6.36 -10.31
CA HIS A 574 -2.44 -7.18 -11.31
C HIS A 574 -2.92 -6.27 -12.46
N GLY A 575 -3.39 -6.85 -13.57
CA GLY A 575 -4.19 -6.10 -14.54
C GLY A 575 -5.64 -5.99 -14.10
N GLU A 576 -6.50 -5.39 -14.93
CA GLU A 576 -7.92 -5.22 -14.60
C GLU A 576 -8.57 -6.55 -14.16
N ARG A 577 -9.40 -6.50 -13.12
CA ARG A 577 -10.12 -7.66 -12.57
C ARG A 577 -11.54 -7.76 -13.10
N PHE A 578 -12.16 -6.63 -13.40
CA PHE A 578 -13.60 -6.49 -13.56
C PHE A 578 -14.03 -5.81 -14.86
N GLY A 579 -15.29 -6.02 -15.23
CA GLY A 579 -15.93 -5.28 -16.32
C GLY A 579 -15.70 -5.90 -17.70
N ALA A 580 -16.41 -5.34 -18.70
CA ALA A 580 -16.72 -6.06 -19.92
C ALA A 580 -15.51 -6.46 -20.80
N ILE A 581 -14.36 -5.79 -20.64
CA ILE A 581 -13.12 -6.17 -21.32
C ILE A 581 -12.64 -7.59 -20.94
N ARG A 582 -12.93 -8.06 -19.71
CA ARG A 582 -12.56 -9.40 -19.22
C ARG A 582 -13.20 -10.56 -20.01
N HIS A 583 -14.24 -10.29 -20.81
CA HIS A 583 -14.82 -11.30 -21.69
C HIS A 583 -14.02 -11.49 -23.00
N THR A 584 -13.17 -10.54 -23.38
CA THR A 584 -12.24 -10.65 -24.53
C THR A 584 -11.06 -11.56 -24.22
N PHE A 585 -10.38 -12.05 -25.26
CA PHE A 585 -9.10 -12.76 -25.14
C PHE A 585 -8.01 -11.84 -24.56
N THR A 586 -7.92 -10.62 -25.10
CA THR A 586 -6.97 -9.59 -24.68
C THR A 586 -7.10 -9.27 -23.19
N GLY A 587 -8.33 -9.17 -22.67
CA GLY A 587 -8.63 -8.98 -21.25
C GLY A 587 -8.34 -10.20 -20.35
N GLU A 588 -8.19 -11.41 -20.90
CA GLU A 588 -7.76 -12.61 -20.18
C GLU A 588 -6.24 -12.75 -20.11
N VAL A 589 -5.51 -12.19 -21.08
CA VAL A 589 -4.06 -11.97 -20.93
C VAL A 589 -3.82 -10.79 -19.98
N GLU A 590 -4.40 -9.62 -20.24
CA GLU A 590 -4.13 -8.37 -19.52
C GLU A 590 -4.30 -8.49 -18.00
N THR A 591 -5.37 -9.14 -17.52
CA THR A 591 -5.59 -9.32 -16.08
C THR A 591 -4.40 -9.99 -15.38
N ASN A 592 -3.64 -10.82 -16.10
CA ASN A 592 -2.55 -11.64 -15.59
C ASN A 592 -1.16 -11.02 -15.83
N THR A 593 -1.06 -9.96 -16.64
CA THR A 593 0.19 -9.29 -17.05
C THR A 593 0.30 -7.84 -16.54
N PRO A 594 0.47 -7.61 -15.23
CA PRO A 594 0.88 -6.30 -14.72
C PRO A 594 2.26 -5.92 -15.27
N TYR A 595 2.51 -4.64 -15.50
CA TYR A 595 3.85 -4.18 -15.87
C TYR A 595 4.78 -4.10 -14.65
N LEU A 596 6.08 -4.12 -14.94
CA LEU A 596 7.16 -3.85 -14.00
C LEU A 596 8.33 -3.23 -14.78
N PHE A 597 8.82 -2.09 -14.31
CA PHE A 597 10.01 -1.41 -14.84
C PHE A 597 11.00 -1.15 -13.72
N PHE A 598 12.29 -1.24 -14.05
CA PHE A 598 13.39 -0.75 -13.22
C PHE A 598 14.15 0.33 -13.96
N ALA A 599 14.22 1.54 -13.39
CA ALA A 599 15.16 2.58 -13.83
C ALA A 599 16.30 2.66 -12.82
N PHE A 600 17.55 2.57 -13.29
CA PHE A 600 18.76 2.65 -12.48
C PHE A 600 19.43 4.02 -12.62
N PRO A 601 20.32 4.43 -11.70
CA PRO A 601 21.12 5.64 -11.87
C PRO A 601 21.87 5.66 -13.20
N PRO A 602 22.02 6.82 -13.89
CA PRO A 602 22.59 6.87 -15.25
C PRO A 602 24.01 6.32 -15.39
N TRP A 603 24.79 6.27 -14.30
CA TRP A 603 26.14 5.71 -14.27
C TRP A 603 26.18 4.19 -14.06
N PHE A 604 25.09 3.57 -13.61
CA PHE A 604 25.06 2.19 -13.11
C PHE A 604 25.41 1.16 -14.20
N ASP A 605 24.87 1.32 -15.40
CA ASP A 605 25.16 0.47 -16.56
C ASP A 605 26.62 0.58 -17.03
N LYS A 606 27.21 1.77 -16.93
CA LYS A 606 28.63 1.99 -17.25
C LYS A 606 29.57 1.38 -16.19
N LYS A 607 29.15 1.30 -14.93
CA LYS A 607 29.94 0.71 -13.83
C LYS A 607 29.76 -0.80 -13.70
N TYR A 608 28.56 -1.32 -14.00
CA TYR A 608 28.18 -2.72 -13.83
C TYR A 608 27.57 -3.34 -15.11
N PRO A 609 28.27 -3.31 -16.26
CA PRO A 609 27.72 -3.71 -17.56
C PRO A 609 27.32 -5.19 -17.62
N GLU A 610 28.04 -6.09 -16.92
CA GLU A 610 27.70 -7.52 -16.85
C GLU A 610 26.37 -7.76 -16.14
N ILE A 611 26.14 -7.06 -15.02
CA ILE A 611 24.90 -7.14 -14.24
C ILE A 611 23.72 -6.63 -15.08
N MET A 612 23.91 -5.52 -15.81
CA MET A 612 22.87 -4.97 -16.68
C MET A 612 22.67 -5.80 -17.95
N SER A 613 23.67 -6.54 -18.42
CA SER A 613 23.50 -7.56 -19.48
C SER A 613 22.63 -8.73 -19.01
N VAL A 614 22.82 -9.19 -17.76
CA VAL A 614 21.94 -10.18 -17.12
C VAL A 614 20.53 -9.62 -16.91
N PHE A 615 20.38 -8.36 -16.46
CA PHE A 615 19.09 -7.72 -16.27
C PHE A 615 18.30 -7.58 -17.59
N ARG A 616 18.97 -7.18 -18.67
CA ARG A 616 18.41 -7.13 -20.04
C ARG A 616 18.00 -8.51 -20.55
N THR A 617 18.82 -9.54 -20.28
CA THR A 617 18.47 -10.95 -20.56
C THR A 617 17.18 -11.35 -19.82
N ASN A 618 17.05 -10.93 -18.57
CA ASN A 618 15.90 -11.23 -17.70
C ASN A 618 14.60 -10.52 -18.10
N GLN A 619 14.63 -9.40 -18.86
CA GLN A 619 13.41 -8.77 -19.41
C GLN A 619 12.53 -9.76 -20.20
N ASN A 620 13.17 -10.76 -20.82
CA ASN A 620 12.54 -11.78 -21.67
C ASN A 620 12.41 -13.15 -20.99
N ARG A 621 12.61 -13.23 -19.67
CA ARG A 621 12.44 -14.43 -18.84
C ARG A 621 11.15 -14.36 -18.03
N LEU A 622 10.59 -15.51 -17.65
CA LEU A 622 9.39 -15.57 -16.82
C LEU A 622 9.69 -15.06 -15.40
N THR A 623 9.02 -13.99 -15.00
CA THR A 623 9.19 -13.32 -13.71
C THR A 623 7.87 -13.17 -12.96
N SER A 624 7.95 -12.98 -11.66
CA SER A 624 6.84 -12.80 -10.73
C SER A 624 7.21 -11.82 -9.62
N HIS A 625 6.24 -11.41 -8.81
CA HIS A 625 6.48 -10.55 -7.63
C HIS A 625 7.52 -11.13 -6.63
N TYR A 626 7.74 -12.44 -6.61
CA TYR A 626 8.80 -13.08 -5.82
C TYR A 626 10.22 -12.74 -6.30
N ASP A 627 10.39 -12.52 -7.61
CA ASP A 627 11.66 -12.18 -8.24
C ASP A 627 11.97 -10.69 -8.03
N THR A 628 10.93 -9.85 -8.06
CA THR A 628 10.99 -8.44 -7.65
C THR A 628 11.44 -8.32 -6.20
N TYR A 629 10.83 -9.07 -5.27
CA TYR A 629 11.27 -9.11 -3.86
C TYR A 629 12.75 -9.49 -3.71
N ALA A 630 13.19 -10.55 -4.39
CA ALA A 630 14.59 -10.98 -4.35
C ALA A 630 15.56 -9.91 -4.90
N THR A 631 15.16 -9.21 -5.96
CA THR A 631 15.94 -8.10 -6.54
C THR A 631 16.08 -6.93 -5.57
N ILE A 632 15.04 -6.64 -4.76
CA ILE A 632 15.11 -5.60 -3.72
C ILE A 632 16.02 -6.03 -2.56
N GLN A 633 15.97 -7.30 -2.14
CA GLN A 633 16.89 -7.83 -1.11
C GLN A 633 18.36 -7.75 -1.53
N ASP A 634 18.64 -8.04 -2.81
CA ASP A 634 19.97 -7.86 -3.39
C ASP A 634 20.35 -6.38 -3.50
N LEU A 635 19.44 -5.47 -3.90
CA LEU A 635 19.70 -4.03 -3.94
C LEU A 635 20.10 -3.46 -2.56
N LEU A 636 19.41 -3.90 -1.51
CA LEU A 636 19.71 -3.49 -0.13
C LEU A 636 21.09 -3.96 0.37
N ASN A 637 21.72 -4.93 -0.29
CA ASN A 637 23.01 -5.50 0.08
C ASN A 637 23.96 -5.62 -1.13
N PHE A 638 23.84 -4.68 -2.09
CA PHE A 638 24.33 -4.84 -3.44
C PHE A 638 25.83 -5.14 -3.52
N LYS A 639 26.21 -6.20 -4.26
CA LYS A 639 27.58 -6.74 -4.28
C LYS A 639 28.42 -6.35 -5.49
N GLY A 640 27.84 -5.68 -6.49
CA GLY A 640 28.60 -5.24 -7.68
C GLY A 640 29.14 -6.37 -8.57
N VAL A 641 28.72 -7.62 -8.35
CA VAL A 641 29.07 -8.80 -9.15
C VAL A 641 27.83 -9.58 -9.60
N VAL A 642 27.92 -10.27 -10.73
CA VAL A 642 26.87 -11.20 -11.20
C VAL A 642 26.84 -12.44 -10.30
N GLY A 643 25.68 -12.71 -9.68
CA GLY A 643 25.49 -13.92 -8.88
C GLY A 643 25.33 -15.18 -9.74
N SER A 644 25.50 -16.36 -9.13
CA SER A 644 25.31 -17.64 -9.83
C SER A 644 23.90 -17.75 -10.44
N LYS A 645 23.79 -18.38 -11.62
CA LYS A 645 22.52 -18.46 -12.37
C LYS A 645 21.40 -19.06 -11.50
N GLY A 646 20.17 -18.62 -11.75
CA GLY A 646 18.98 -19.15 -11.10
C GLY A 646 18.80 -20.64 -11.38
N LYS A 647 18.20 -21.38 -10.44
CA LYS A 647 17.93 -22.81 -10.57
C LYS A 647 16.45 -23.06 -10.89
N LEU A 648 16.16 -24.18 -11.56
CA LEU A 648 14.77 -24.66 -11.65
C LEU A 648 14.29 -25.07 -10.25
N GLY A 649 12.99 -24.90 -9.99
CA GLY A 649 12.41 -24.91 -8.64
C GLY A 649 12.69 -23.69 -7.76
N GLU A 650 13.53 -22.74 -8.18
CA GLU A 650 13.83 -21.52 -7.40
C GLU A 650 12.73 -20.46 -7.60
N ARG A 651 11.88 -20.29 -6.57
CA ARG A 651 10.73 -19.37 -6.57
C ARG A 651 11.11 -17.89 -6.67
N SER A 652 12.19 -17.49 -6.02
CA SER A 652 12.66 -16.11 -5.93
C SER A 652 14.05 -16.04 -6.54
N ILE A 653 14.16 -15.54 -7.77
CA ILE A 653 15.44 -15.31 -8.44
C ILE A 653 15.58 -13.80 -8.65
N SER A 654 16.60 -13.21 -8.03
CA SER A 654 16.96 -11.80 -8.24
C SER A 654 17.30 -11.55 -9.71
N LEU A 655 16.86 -10.41 -10.25
CA LEU A 655 17.08 -10.02 -11.64
C LEU A 655 18.56 -9.71 -11.97
N PHE A 656 19.45 -9.68 -10.97
CA PHE A 656 20.92 -9.65 -11.14
C PHE A 656 21.56 -11.03 -11.35
N ARG A 657 20.76 -12.11 -11.27
CA ARG A 657 21.16 -13.50 -11.57
C ARG A 657 20.39 -13.94 -12.82
N GLU A 658 21.02 -14.66 -13.75
CA GLU A 658 20.31 -15.08 -14.96
C GLU A 658 19.19 -16.07 -14.62
N ILE A 659 17.95 -15.72 -14.93
CA ILE A 659 16.78 -16.58 -14.77
C ILE A 659 16.80 -17.64 -15.89
N PRO A 660 16.59 -18.94 -15.61
CA PRO A 660 16.60 -19.97 -16.64
C PRO A 660 15.59 -19.71 -17.78
N LEU A 661 16.04 -19.91 -19.02
CA LEU A 661 15.19 -19.85 -20.22
C LEU A 661 13.96 -20.78 -20.13
N TYR A 662 14.15 -21.96 -19.55
CA TYR A 662 13.15 -23.02 -19.42
C TYR A 662 12.39 -22.98 -18.07
N ARG A 663 12.38 -21.83 -17.38
CA ARG A 663 11.65 -21.67 -16.12
C ARG A 663 10.14 -21.67 -16.37
N THR A 664 9.43 -22.62 -15.78
CA THR A 664 7.97 -22.73 -15.87
C THR A 664 7.27 -21.96 -14.76
N CYS A 665 5.96 -21.75 -14.89
CA CYS A 665 5.12 -21.22 -13.80
C CYS A 665 5.24 -22.04 -12.50
N LYS A 666 5.48 -23.36 -12.60
CA LYS A 666 5.66 -24.23 -11.43
C LYS A 666 6.97 -23.91 -10.69
N ASP A 667 8.05 -23.62 -11.43
CA ASP A 667 9.35 -23.24 -10.85
C ASP A 667 9.26 -21.88 -10.15
N ALA A 668 8.59 -20.92 -10.78
CA ALA A 668 8.32 -19.59 -10.21
C ALA A 668 7.21 -19.58 -9.12
N GLN A 669 6.55 -20.72 -8.88
CA GLN A 669 5.35 -20.85 -8.03
C GLN A 669 4.23 -19.84 -8.37
N ILE A 670 4.10 -19.47 -9.64
CA ILE A 670 2.93 -18.77 -10.19
C ILE A 670 1.76 -19.78 -10.20
N PRO A 671 0.61 -19.47 -9.57
CA PRO A 671 -0.55 -20.37 -9.56
C PRO A 671 -0.99 -20.74 -10.98
N ALA A 672 -1.44 -21.98 -11.18
CA ALA A 672 -1.76 -22.50 -12.51
C ALA A 672 -2.88 -21.70 -13.18
N GLU A 673 -3.84 -21.21 -12.39
CA GLU A 673 -4.92 -20.29 -12.76
C GLU A 673 -4.46 -18.90 -13.23
N TYR A 674 -3.20 -18.50 -12.98
CA TYR A 674 -2.61 -17.24 -13.47
C TYR A 674 -1.41 -17.45 -14.40
N CYS A 675 -1.00 -18.70 -14.63
CA CYS A 675 -0.01 -19.07 -15.62
C CYS A 675 -0.54 -18.81 -17.03
N LEU A 676 0.28 -18.18 -17.88
CA LEU A 676 0.00 -17.92 -19.30
C LEU A 676 0.92 -18.70 -20.27
N CYS A 677 1.94 -19.40 -19.78
CA CYS A 677 3.02 -20.00 -20.58
C CYS A 677 2.62 -21.11 -21.56
N SER A 678 1.35 -21.53 -21.57
CA SER A 678 0.83 -22.61 -22.43
C SER A 678 0.11 -22.08 -23.69
N GLY A 679 0.08 -20.76 -23.90
CA GLY A 679 -0.83 -20.15 -24.87
C GLY A 679 -2.31 -20.41 -24.57
N LEU A 680 -3.19 -19.81 -25.38
CA LEU A 680 -4.63 -20.01 -25.31
C LEU A 680 -5.24 -19.97 -26.72
N SER A 681 -6.21 -20.83 -27.01
CA SER A 681 -7.00 -20.83 -28.25
C SER A 681 -8.49 -21.06 -27.94
N LYS A 682 -9.40 -20.80 -28.88
CA LYS A 682 -10.80 -21.25 -28.73
C LYS A 682 -10.82 -22.77 -28.63
N ALA A 683 -11.54 -23.32 -27.66
CA ALA A 683 -11.66 -24.78 -27.51
C ALA A 683 -12.61 -25.37 -28.56
N ASP A 684 -12.28 -26.56 -29.06
CA ASP A 684 -13.22 -27.43 -29.77
C ASP A 684 -13.66 -28.58 -28.85
N LEU A 685 -14.98 -28.77 -28.74
CA LEU A 685 -15.63 -29.53 -27.67
C LEU A 685 -16.85 -30.29 -28.19
N PRO A 686 -16.99 -31.59 -27.87
CA PRO A 686 -18.23 -32.33 -28.08
C PRO A 686 -19.43 -31.68 -27.36
N PRO A 687 -20.66 -31.81 -27.90
CA PRO A 687 -21.87 -31.20 -27.33
C PRO A 687 -22.06 -31.52 -25.83
N GLY A 688 -22.24 -30.48 -25.02
CA GLY A 688 -22.51 -30.58 -23.59
C GLY A 688 -21.27 -30.72 -22.68
N LEU A 689 -20.07 -30.91 -23.23
CA LEU A 689 -18.83 -30.93 -22.45
C LEU A 689 -18.55 -29.58 -21.79
N ASP A 690 -18.90 -28.48 -22.47
CA ASP A 690 -18.94 -27.12 -21.94
C ASP A 690 -19.84 -27.02 -20.69
N LYS A 691 -21.07 -27.53 -20.76
CA LYS A 691 -22.07 -27.52 -19.68
C LYS A 691 -21.64 -28.39 -18.51
N TYR A 692 -20.91 -29.48 -18.75
CA TYR A 692 -20.24 -30.27 -17.72
C TYR A 692 -19.14 -29.46 -17.02
N PHE A 693 -18.26 -28.77 -17.74
CA PHE A 693 -17.24 -27.90 -17.13
C PHE A 693 -17.88 -26.79 -16.29
N GLY A 694 -18.91 -26.11 -16.80
CA GLY A 694 -19.63 -25.08 -16.06
C GLY A 694 -20.35 -25.61 -14.81
N THR A 695 -20.87 -26.83 -14.88
CA THR A 695 -21.44 -27.55 -13.73
C THR A 695 -20.38 -27.80 -12.65
N ILE A 696 -19.21 -28.30 -13.03
CA ILE A 696 -18.08 -28.56 -12.12
C ILE A 696 -17.56 -27.26 -11.46
N ILE A 697 -17.58 -26.12 -12.17
CA ILE A 697 -17.18 -24.82 -11.61
C ILE A 697 -18.24 -24.28 -10.64
N ARG A 698 -19.53 -24.34 -11.00
CA ARG A 698 -20.65 -24.02 -10.10
C ARG A 698 -20.52 -24.81 -8.79
N ASP A 699 -20.30 -26.12 -8.88
CA ASP A 699 -20.21 -26.99 -7.71
C ASP A 699 -18.95 -26.71 -6.89
N LYS A 700 -17.82 -26.35 -7.54
CA LYS A 700 -16.64 -25.82 -6.84
C LYS A 700 -16.97 -24.55 -6.05
N VAL A 701 -17.67 -23.58 -6.64
CA VAL A 701 -18.07 -22.32 -5.95
C VAL A 701 -19.00 -22.63 -4.77
N ASN A 702 -20.07 -23.40 -4.99
CA ASN A 702 -20.99 -23.83 -3.93
C ASN A 702 -20.26 -24.61 -2.82
N SER A 703 -19.23 -25.42 -3.15
CA SER A 703 -18.43 -26.15 -2.15
C SER A 703 -17.68 -25.22 -1.20
N ILE A 704 -17.20 -24.06 -1.68
CA ILE A 704 -16.44 -23.08 -0.89
C ILE A 704 -17.36 -22.39 0.12
N VAL A 705 -18.58 -22.02 -0.29
CA VAL A 705 -19.59 -21.39 0.59
C VAL A 705 -20.48 -22.38 1.34
N LYS A 706 -20.28 -23.71 1.19
CA LYS A 706 -21.11 -24.77 1.80
C LYS A 706 -21.27 -24.65 3.32
N LYS A 707 -20.22 -24.21 4.04
CA LYS A 707 -20.26 -23.96 5.49
C LYS A 707 -21.12 -22.75 5.88
N TYR A 708 -21.40 -21.86 4.92
CA TYR A 708 -22.13 -20.60 5.06
C TYR A 708 -23.52 -20.64 4.40
N LYS A 709 -24.10 -21.83 4.20
CA LYS A 709 -25.42 -22.04 3.54
C LYS A 709 -26.63 -21.38 4.22
N LYS A 710 -26.44 -20.78 5.41
CA LYS A 710 -27.44 -19.92 6.07
C LYS A 710 -27.38 -18.46 5.56
N GLN A 711 -26.19 -17.98 5.22
CA GLN A 711 -25.93 -16.62 4.73
C GLN A 711 -25.90 -16.55 3.20
N CYS A 712 -25.21 -17.48 2.54
CA CYS A 712 -25.07 -17.53 1.09
C CYS A 712 -26.16 -18.37 0.43
N ALA A 713 -26.69 -17.85 -0.67
CA ALA A 713 -27.52 -18.59 -1.61
C ALA A 713 -26.72 -19.72 -2.27
N GLU A 714 -27.43 -20.76 -2.67
CA GLU A 714 -26.87 -21.80 -3.53
C GLU A 714 -26.98 -21.33 -4.98
N LEU A 715 -25.88 -21.40 -5.73
CA LEU A 715 -25.81 -20.85 -7.07
C LEU A 715 -26.12 -21.93 -8.12
N SER A 716 -27.02 -21.61 -9.03
CA SER A 716 -27.36 -22.40 -10.23
C SER A 716 -26.50 -21.96 -11.42
N LEU A 717 -26.17 -22.88 -12.33
CA LEU A 717 -25.50 -22.52 -13.59
C LEU A 717 -26.54 -21.90 -14.53
N ARG A 718 -26.33 -20.64 -14.95
CA ARG A 718 -27.17 -19.98 -15.95
C ARG A 718 -26.68 -20.27 -17.37
N SER A 719 -25.38 -20.08 -17.59
CA SER A 719 -24.77 -20.22 -18.92
C SER A 719 -23.25 -20.41 -18.81
N VAL A 720 -22.67 -21.05 -19.82
CA VAL A 720 -21.22 -20.98 -20.10
C VAL A 720 -21.02 -19.82 -21.07
N GLU A 721 -20.10 -18.91 -20.77
CA GLU A 721 -19.87 -17.69 -21.57
C GLU A 721 -18.73 -17.85 -22.58
N ARG A 722 -17.65 -18.54 -22.17
CA ARG A 722 -16.43 -18.73 -22.98
C ARG A 722 -15.73 -20.01 -22.53
N VAL A 723 -15.22 -20.79 -23.49
CA VAL A 723 -14.20 -21.82 -23.23
C VAL A 723 -13.01 -21.62 -24.17
N LEU A 724 -11.84 -21.46 -23.57
CA LEU A 724 -10.54 -21.51 -24.24
C LEU A 724 -9.81 -22.78 -23.83
N GLU A 725 -8.95 -23.29 -24.69
CA GLU A 725 -8.03 -24.40 -24.43
C GLU A 725 -6.61 -23.87 -24.30
N GLU A 726 -5.83 -24.43 -23.37
CA GLU A 726 -4.39 -24.22 -23.27
C GLU A 726 -3.66 -25.20 -24.19
N LYS A 727 -2.65 -24.76 -24.95
CA LYS A 727 -1.91 -25.67 -25.82
C LYS A 727 -1.09 -26.66 -24.98
N ASN A 728 -1.37 -27.95 -25.12
CA ASN A 728 -0.57 -29.02 -24.54
C ASN A 728 0.66 -29.30 -25.42
N GLU A 729 1.77 -28.59 -25.22
CA GLU A 729 2.99 -28.78 -26.01
C GLU A 729 3.86 -29.98 -25.55
N GLY A 730 4.65 -30.53 -26.49
CA GLY A 730 5.71 -31.51 -26.22
C GLY A 730 5.26 -32.74 -25.43
N LYS A 731 5.88 -33.02 -24.27
CA LYS A 731 5.51 -34.18 -23.45
C LYS A 731 4.08 -34.10 -22.90
N GLN A 732 3.44 -32.92 -22.87
CA GLN A 732 2.04 -32.79 -22.47
C GLN A 732 1.06 -33.13 -23.60
N SER A 733 1.45 -33.08 -24.88
CA SER A 733 0.59 -33.52 -26.00
C SER A 733 0.28 -35.02 -25.95
N LYS A 734 1.18 -35.81 -25.35
CA LYS A 734 0.97 -37.25 -25.07
C LYS A 734 0.16 -37.52 -23.80
N SER A 735 -0.29 -36.47 -23.09
CA SER A 735 -1.17 -36.63 -21.93
C SER A 735 -2.63 -36.74 -22.36
N GLN A 736 -3.36 -37.66 -21.76
CA GLN A 736 -4.83 -37.70 -21.85
C GLN A 736 -5.51 -36.55 -21.10
N VAL A 737 -4.75 -35.61 -20.50
CA VAL A 737 -5.28 -34.47 -19.74
C VAL A 737 -5.23 -33.18 -20.57
N ARG A 738 -6.39 -32.70 -21.03
CA ARG A 738 -6.58 -31.38 -21.64
C ARG A 738 -6.81 -30.32 -20.56
N ASN A 739 -6.45 -29.06 -20.81
CA ASN A 739 -6.60 -27.95 -19.85
C ASN A 739 -7.33 -26.77 -20.50
N PHE A 740 -8.29 -26.18 -19.78
CA PHE A 740 -9.21 -25.17 -20.32
C PHE A 740 -9.36 -23.96 -19.40
N ARG A 741 -9.64 -22.79 -19.98
CA ARG A 741 -10.16 -21.59 -19.29
C ARG A 741 -11.64 -21.47 -19.58
N VAL A 742 -12.45 -21.60 -18.55
CA VAL A 742 -13.91 -21.65 -18.66
C VAL A 742 -14.50 -20.51 -17.87
N SER A 743 -15.23 -19.63 -18.56
CA SER A 743 -15.99 -18.52 -17.99
C SER A 743 -17.48 -18.89 -17.96
N ILE A 744 -18.17 -18.66 -16.85
CA ILE A 744 -19.60 -18.97 -16.66
C ILE A 744 -20.36 -17.82 -16.01
N MET A 745 -21.68 -17.79 -16.21
CA MET A 745 -22.60 -17.02 -15.37
C MET A 745 -23.44 -17.96 -14.50
N THR A 746 -23.62 -17.59 -13.23
CA THR A 746 -24.53 -18.27 -12.29
C THR A 746 -25.61 -17.32 -11.77
N GLU A 747 -26.74 -17.88 -11.35
CA GLU A 747 -27.81 -17.16 -10.65
C GLU A 747 -28.05 -17.76 -9.26
N PRO A 748 -28.48 -16.97 -8.25
CA PRO A 748 -28.85 -15.55 -8.27
C PRO A 748 -27.67 -14.58 -8.52
N GLY A 749 -27.99 -13.31 -8.76
CA GLY A 749 -27.02 -12.21 -8.81
C GLY A 749 -26.23 -12.03 -10.12
N LYS A 750 -26.46 -12.87 -11.15
CA LYS A 750 -25.73 -12.83 -12.43
C LYS A 750 -24.21 -12.84 -12.22
N ALA A 751 -23.75 -13.73 -11.34
CA ALA A 751 -22.36 -13.80 -10.93
C ALA A 751 -21.50 -14.45 -12.02
N GLN A 752 -20.52 -13.71 -12.53
CA GLN A 752 -19.63 -14.18 -13.59
C GLN A 752 -18.33 -14.72 -12.99
N PHE A 753 -18.04 -16.00 -13.24
CA PHE A 753 -16.89 -16.72 -12.70
C PHE A 753 -15.99 -17.25 -13.80
N GLU A 754 -14.72 -17.40 -13.51
CA GLU A 754 -13.72 -17.94 -14.43
C GLU A 754 -12.76 -18.88 -13.71
N ALA A 755 -12.43 -20.00 -14.33
CA ALA A 755 -11.63 -21.05 -13.71
C ALA A 755 -10.77 -21.79 -14.72
N ARG A 756 -9.63 -22.33 -14.25
CA ARG A 756 -8.87 -23.35 -14.97
C ARG A 756 -9.50 -24.73 -14.71
N VAL A 757 -9.87 -25.45 -15.75
CA VAL A 757 -10.42 -26.82 -15.68
C VAL A 757 -9.41 -27.77 -16.31
N SER A 758 -9.10 -28.85 -15.60
CA SER A 758 -8.30 -29.97 -16.09
C SER A 758 -9.24 -31.15 -16.36
N PHE A 759 -9.23 -31.68 -17.58
CA PHE A 759 -10.11 -32.74 -18.04
C PHE A 759 -9.29 -33.94 -18.51
N ASP A 760 -9.49 -35.08 -17.86
CA ASP A 760 -8.90 -36.35 -18.24
C ASP A 760 -9.83 -37.09 -19.23
N VAL A 761 -9.41 -37.16 -20.48
CA VAL A 761 -10.09 -37.81 -21.60
C VAL A 761 -10.20 -39.32 -21.37
N SER A 762 -9.25 -39.95 -20.66
CA SER A 762 -9.26 -41.40 -20.42
C SER A 762 -10.29 -41.84 -19.38
N THR A 763 -10.69 -40.94 -18.47
CA THR A 763 -11.72 -41.23 -17.45
C THR A 763 -12.97 -40.37 -17.59
N ASN A 764 -13.02 -39.47 -18.59
CA ASN A 764 -14.04 -38.45 -18.80
C ASN A 764 -14.35 -37.58 -17.57
N LYS A 765 -13.32 -37.27 -16.75
CA LYS A 765 -13.46 -36.52 -15.49
C LYS A 765 -12.81 -35.13 -15.57
N ALA A 766 -13.59 -34.10 -15.25
CA ALA A 766 -13.12 -32.73 -15.08
C ALA A 766 -12.91 -32.38 -13.60
N LYS A 767 -11.91 -31.52 -13.33
CA LYS A 767 -11.68 -30.89 -12.02
C LYS A 767 -11.27 -29.43 -12.19
N VAL A 768 -11.74 -28.56 -11.29
CA VAL A 768 -11.19 -27.20 -11.18
C VAL A 768 -9.79 -27.26 -10.60
N VAL A 769 -8.84 -26.57 -11.24
CA VAL A 769 -7.47 -26.37 -10.77
C VAL A 769 -7.36 -24.97 -10.18
N GLY A 770 -6.85 -24.87 -8.95
CA GLY A 770 -6.64 -23.58 -8.30
C GLY A 770 -7.90 -22.93 -7.70
N GLU A 771 -7.87 -21.61 -7.59
CA GLU A 771 -9.02 -20.76 -7.23
C GLU A 771 -9.90 -20.40 -8.43
N VAL A 772 -11.16 -20.04 -8.15
CA VAL A 772 -12.12 -19.56 -9.15
C VAL A 772 -12.17 -18.03 -9.05
N ALA A 773 -11.83 -17.33 -10.13
CA ALA A 773 -11.92 -15.89 -10.21
C ALA A 773 -13.38 -15.44 -10.38
N ARG A 774 -13.71 -14.25 -9.88
CA ARG A 774 -15.00 -13.57 -10.08
C ARG A 774 -14.74 -12.35 -10.96
N THR A 775 -15.34 -12.29 -12.14
CA THR A 775 -14.99 -11.31 -13.19
C THR A 775 -15.93 -10.09 -13.23
N ASN A 776 -16.96 -10.06 -12.38
CA ASN A 776 -17.84 -8.90 -12.21
C ASN A 776 -18.02 -8.47 -10.74
N MET A 777 -18.37 -7.21 -10.54
CA MET A 777 -18.52 -6.59 -9.23
C MET A 777 -19.63 -7.22 -8.39
N TYR A 778 -19.36 -7.44 -7.10
CA TYR A 778 -20.23 -8.11 -6.12
C TYR A 778 -20.52 -7.27 -4.87
N ARG A 779 -20.28 -5.95 -4.94
CA ARG A 779 -20.68 -4.99 -3.89
C ARG A 779 -22.19 -5.02 -3.70
N GLY A 780 -22.68 -4.97 -2.46
CA GLY A 780 -24.08 -5.18 -2.13
C GLY A 780 -24.48 -6.66 -2.13
N GLN A 781 -24.10 -7.44 -3.15
CA GLN A 781 -24.47 -8.86 -3.29
C GLN A 781 -23.90 -9.75 -2.19
N ALA A 782 -22.71 -9.44 -1.66
CA ALA A 782 -21.92 -10.36 -0.84
C ALA A 782 -21.64 -9.86 0.60
N ASP A 783 -22.23 -8.74 1.01
CA ASP A 783 -21.79 -8.02 2.21
C ASP A 783 -22.07 -8.74 3.54
N CYS A 784 -22.91 -9.79 3.53
CA CYS A 784 -23.09 -10.74 4.64
C CYS A 784 -21.84 -11.61 4.94
N MET A 785 -20.86 -11.66 4.03
CA MET A 785 -19.56 -12.32 4.27
C MET A 785 -18.54 -11.35 4.88
N ASP A 786 -17.70 -11.90 5.74
CA ASP A 786 -16.77 -11.17 6.60
C ASP A 786 -15.28 -11.36 6.23
N THR A 787 -15.01 -11.99 5.08
CA THR A 787 -13.67 -12.07 4.46
C THR A 787 -13.69 -11.73 2.99
N ALA A 788 -12.60 -11.15 2.49
CA ALA A 788 -12.41 -10.87 1.06
C ALA A 788 -12.53 -12.14 0.19
N ALA A 789 -11.95 -13.26 0.66
CA ALA A 789 -11.89 -14.52 -0.07
C ALA A 789 -13.25 -15.21 -0.25
N LEU A 790 -14.17 -15.07 0.72
CA LEU A 790 -15.54 -15.61 0.62
C LEU A 790 -16.50 -14.67 -0.11
N ARG A 791 -16.31 -13.34 0.01
CA ARG A 791 -17.21 -12.34 -0.62
C ARG A 791 -17.40 -12.55 -2.12
N ARG A 792 -16.33 -12.83 -2.87
CA ARG A 792 -16.43 -13.05 -4.33
C ARG A 792 -17.36 -14.22 -4.74
N TYR A 793 -17.57 -15.19 -3.84
CA TYR A 793 -18.35 -16.41 -4.08
C TYR A 793 -19.79 -16.37 -3.56
N CYS A 794 -20.14 -15.41 -2.70
CA CYS A 794 -21.42 -15.40 -2.00
C CYS A 794 -22.42 -14.45 -2.68
N TYR A 795 -23.67 -14.89 -2.81
CA TYR A 795 -24.82 -14.00 -2.95
C TYR A 795 -25.66 -14.14 -1.67
N CYS A 796 -25.98 -13.05 -0.98
CA CYS A 796 -26.59 -13.10 0.35
C CYS A 796 -28.08 -13.46 0.28
N LYS A 797 -28.54 -14.43 1.09
CA LYS A 797 -29.91 -14.96 1.07
C LYS A 797 -30.99 -13.91 1.42
N ASN A 798 -30.66 -12.89 2.21
CA ASN A 798 -31.58 -11.78 2.48
C ASN A 798 -31.86 -10.91 1.24
N LEU A 799 -31.10 -11.07 0.15
CA LEU A 799 -31.32 -10.42 -1.15
C LEU A 799 -32.11 -11.31 -2.14
N LEU A 800 -32.66 -12.43 -1.66
CA LEU A 800 -33.65 -13.25 -2.37
C LEU A 800 -35.08 -12.93 -1.94
N VAL A 801 -35.24 -12.33 -0.75
CA VAL A 801 -36.52 -11.80 -0.30
C VAL A 801 -36.71 -10.46 -0.98
N VAL A 802 -37.53 -10.43 -2.03
CA VAL A 802 -38.06 -9.17 -2.57
C VAL A 802 -38.89 -8.53 -1.45
N PRO A 803 -38.71 -7.24 -1.12
CA PRO A 803 -39.64 -6.54 -0.24
C PRO A 803 -41.04 -6.59 -0.84
N ALA A 804 -42.01 -7.05 -0.05
CA ALA A 804 -43.43 -7.04 -0.41
C ALA A 804 -44.01 -5.62 -0.35
#